data_AF-A0AAW4XWY1-F1
#
_entry.id   AF-A0AAW4XWY1-F1
#
_cell.length_a   1.000
_cell.length_b   1.000
_cell.length_c   1.000
_cell.angle_alpha   90.00
_cell.angle_beta   90.00
_cell.angle_gamma   90.00
#
_symmetry.space_group_name_H-M   'P 1'
#
loop_
_entity.id
_entity.type
_entity.pdbx_description
1 polymer ?
#
loop_
_entity_poly.entity_id
_entity_poly.type
_entity_poly.pdbx_seq_one_letter_code
_entity_poly.pdbx_strand_id
1 'polypeptide(L)'
;MEIYLDANATTPVLPQARAAALAVMADAYGNPSSIHGSGLKARALLDEARAAARQVLGVPSGQLLFTSGATEGIQTAVLSALSALRQRRDAGDSSPMQLLYGATEHKAVPEALKHWNAVLGLQLPIAAIPVGIDGRHDLAWLRAQAPTAGLVCTMAANNETGVVSDLDGIADALRGSPALWLVDGVQALGKLALNPVERGIDYAPFSGHKLYAPKGVGMLYVREGAPFTPLLAGGGQEGALRAGTENMAGIAALGAVLRALQDGGSFASAATMADHRSQLEAALRNAFAGLVFNAPPALCLPTTLNFSVPGLSAKLLLDLFDAAGLRVSGGSACSASKAQPSYVLEAMGLPAWQTAAAVRMSFGAADSAEMIAEACQRIRACGAALRANCLVEAPEDTDHGATPLLTRFVVDGACCYLLADATSQRCVVVDPLPELVGRLAQWLRCRGYTLAAVLDTHSHGDHASSAAELRAAVPAALQAAGAVDALGWPQGATQIALGAYRLSRLALPGHTADSTAYLLHEGAQLQLALVGDTVLPGALGRSDFAQSAPLAYAGSLRLLAETVGPQTLLLPGHDYDNRFACTLAVEAAAQPLLAGVLQGQLDAAAFAAAKAALEQDLAPTAYQTMACGARVDAATPTGCVELPVARAQALQQVGGAVLLVDVREPYEQQLGQAPGMDEGASSQAVPLSVLLNALPQWLALPADTPVVFYCRSGNRSAQAAHALRRLGHHQAFSVAGGLALWPERATA
;
A
#
# COMPACT_ATOMS: atom_id res chain seq x y z
N MET A 1 17.52 13.00 -6.94
CA MET A 1 17.38 13.49 -5.55
C MET A 1 15.98 13.16 -5.04
N GLU A 2 15.91 12.35 -3.99
CA GLU A 2 14.69 11.98 -3.28
C GLU A 2 14.12 13.15 -2.48
N ILE A 3 12.79 13.26 -2.40
CA ILE A 3 12.08 14.15 -1.47
C ILE A 3 11.27 13.29 -0.51
N TYR A 4 11.54 13.47 0.78
CA TYR A 4 10.94 12.66 1.83
C TYR A 4 9.76 13.40 2.49
N LEU A 5 8.54 12.96 2.22
CA LEU A 5 7.28 13.48 2.77
C LEU A 5 6.56 12.42 3.62
N ASP A 6 7.33 11.65 4.40
CA ASP A 6 6.81 10.68 5.38
C ASP A 6 7.38 10.93 6.79
N ALA A 7 7.59 12.20 7.14
CA ALA A 7 8.17 12.65 8.42
C ALA A 7 7.39 12.19 9.66
N ASN A 8 6.08 11.95 9.54
CA ASN A 8 5.28 11.39 10.63
C ASN A 8 5.60 9.90 10.88
N ALA A 9 6.20 9.17 9.95
CA ALA A 9 6.72 7.82 10.16
C ALA A 9 8.13 7.86 10.80
N THR A 10 9.04 8.65 10.26
CA THR A 10 10.36 8.90 10.83
C THR A 10 10.96 10.14 10.17
N THR A 11 11.99 10.73 10.76
CA THR A 11 12.72 11.86 10.15
C THR A 11 14.18 11.46 9.89
N PRO A 12 14.87 12.09 8.92
CA PRO A 12 16.32 11.96 8.79
C PRO A 12 17.02 12.50 10.04
N VAL A 13 18.24 12.04 10.34
CA VAL A 13 18.97 12.55 11.50
C VAL A 13 19.60 13.91 11.17
N LEU A 14 19.39 14.92 12.03
CA LEU A 14 19.99 16.24 11.85
C LEU A 14 21.54 16.14 11.81
N PRO A 15 22.24 16.94 10.98
CA PRO A 15 23.70 16.92 10.93
C PRO A 15 24.36 17.11 12.29
N GLN A 16 23.88 18.06 13.12
CA GLN A 16 24.41 18.25 14.47
C GLN A 16 24.13 17.07 15.41
N ALA A 17 22.99 16.38 15.26
CA ALA A 17 22.65 15.21 16.06
C ALA A 17 23.55 14.01 15.69
N ARG A 18 23.83 13.82 14.39
CA ARG A 18 24.80 12.83 13.91
C ARG A 18 26.21 13.13 14.42
N ALA A 19 26.64 14.38 14.36
CA ALA A 19 27.95 14.78 14.87
C ALA A 19 28.08 14.52 16.38
N ALA A 20 27.06 14.85 17.17
CA ALA A 20 27.04 14.58 18.60
C ALA A 20 27.11 13.08 18.92
N ALA A 21 26.37 12.24 18.19
CA ALA A 21 26.45 10.79 18.35
C ALA A 21 27.87 10.26 18.07
N LEU A 22 28.48 10.68 16.95
CA LEU A 22 29.82 10.25 16.55
C LEU A 22 30.89 10.68 17.57
N ALA A 23 30.82 11.92 18.04
CA ALA A 23 31.74 12.44 19.05
C ALA A 23 31.66 11.65 20.37
N VAL A 24 30.46 11.28 20.81
CA VAL A 24 30.30 10.45 22.02
C VAL A 24 30.82 9.03 21.82
N MET A 25 30.60 8.44 20.65
CA MET A 25 31.13 7.10 20.35
C MET A 25 32.67 7.08 20.26
N ALA A 26 33.28 8.12 19.69
CA ALA A 26 34.72 8.19 19.50
C ALA A 26 35.47 8.67 20.75
N ASP A 27 35.03 9.77 21.37
CA ASP A 27 35.84 10.54 22.32
C ASP A 27 35.26 10.59 23.75
N ALA A 28 33.94 10.36 23.92
CA ALA A 28 33.25 10.45 25.22
C ALA A 28 32.49 9.16 25.60
N TYR A 29 33.10 8.01 25.32
CA TYR A 29 32.52 6.66 25.50
C TYR A 29 32.36 6.18 26.96
N GLY A 30 32.60 7.05 27.94
CA GLY A 30 32.56 6.69 29.37
C GLY A 30 31.17 6.24 29.84
N ASN A 31 31.14 5.38 30.87
CA ASN A 31 29.90 5.00 31.53
C ASN A 31 29.49 6.08 32.56
N PRO A 32 28.28 6.67 32.49
CA PRO A 32 27.84 7.72 33.41
C PRO A 32 27.81 7.31 34.90
N SER A 33 27.80 6.01 35.19
CA SER A 33 27.82 5.46 36.55
C SER A 33 29.24 5.33 37.12
N SER A 34 30.29 5.57 36.31
CA SER A 34 31.67 5.51 36.76
C SER A 34 32.13 6.83 37.38
N ILE A 35 32.86 6.76 38.49
CA ILE A 35 33.37 7.93 39.23
C ILE A 35 34.64 8.56 38.63
N HIS A 36 35.26 7.92 37.64
CA HIS A 36 36.47 8.44 36.98
C HIS A 36 36.13 9.52 35.95
N GLY A 37 37.13 10.29 35.51
CA GLY A 37 36.94 11.45 34.61
C GLY A 37 36.08 11.19 33.37
N SER A 38 36.24 10.07 32.67
CA SER A 38 35.40 9.75 31.50
C SER A 38 33.93 9.50 31.85
N GLY A 39 33.63 8.95 33.03
CA GLY A 39 32.27 8.72 33.49
C GLY A 39 31.60 10.01 33.94
N LEU A 40 32.35 10.88 34.63
CA LEU A 40 31.89 12.23 34.99
C LEU A 40 31.55 13.08 33.76
N LYS A 41 32.37 13.01 32.69
CA LYS A 41 32.07 13.67 31.41
C LYS A 41 30.78 13.13 30.76
N ALA A 42 30.60 11.81 30.77
CA ALA A 42 29.39 11.19 30.24
C ALA A 42 28.14 11.57 31.07
N ARG A 43 28.26 11.64 32.39
CA ARG A 43 27.20 12.11 33.29
C ARG A 43 26.83 13.56 33.01
N ALA A 44 27.81 14.45 32.82
CA ALA A 44 27.55 15.84 32.46
C ALA A 44 26.74 15.97 31.15
N LEU A 45 27.11 15.22 30.11
CA LEU A 45 26.37 15.19 28.84
C LEU A 45 24.93 14.69 29.00
N LEU A 46 24.72 13.66 29.83
CA LEU A 46 23.38 13.15 30.15
C LEU A 46 22.53 14.21 30.85
N ASP A 47 23.11 14.90 31.83
CA ASP A 47 22.42 15.93 32.61
C ASP A 47 22.10 17.17 31.76
N GLU A 48 23.00 17.58 30.87
CA GLU A 48 22.77 18.64 29.89
C GLU A 48 21.63 18.30 28.92
N ALA A 49 21.60 17.07 28.40
CA ALA A 49 20.50 16.62 27.53
C ALA A 49 19.16 16.63 28.28
N ARG A 50 19.16 16.20 29.55
CA ARG A 50 17.97 16.21 30.41
C ARG A 50 17.50 17.64 30.73
N ALA A 51 18.43 18.56 30.98
CA ALA A 51 18.12 19.97 31.21
C ALA A 51 17.50 20.61 29.96
N ALA A 52 18.06 20.35 28.77
CA ALA A 52 17.50 20.83 27.51
C ALA A 52 16.08 20.30 27.28
N ALA A 53 15.86 19.00 27.54
CA ALA A 53 14.54 18.40 27.44
C ALA A 53 13.52 19.02 28.40
N ARG A 54 13.90 19.28 29.67
CA ARG A 54 13.02 19.95 30.64
C ARG A 54 12.58 21.33 30.16
N GLN A 55 13.51 22.10 29.61
CA GLN A 55 13.21 23.43 29.10
C GLN A 55 12.33 23.39 27.85
N VAL A 56 12.61 22.49 26.89
CA VAL A 56 11.76 22.32 25.69
C VAL A 56 10.34 21.89 26.05
N LEU A 57 10.20 21.02 27.06
CA LEU A 57 8.90 20.53 27.51
C LEU A 57 8.16 21.50 28.45
N GLY A 58 8.85 22.51 28.99
CA GLY A 58 8.30 23.40 30.01
C GLY A 58 7.99 22.68 31.34
N VAL A 59 8.82 21.71 31.74
CA VAL A 59 8.61 20.87 32.95
C VAL A 59 9.71 21.10 34.00
N PRO A 60 9.53 22.05 34.94
CA PRO A 60 10.55 22.37 35.94
C PRO A 60 10.70 21.28 37.01
N SER A 61 9.65 20.51 37.30
CA SER A 61 9.65 19.40 38.26
C SER A 61 9.20 18.08 37.63
N GLY A 62 8.93 17.06 38.45
CA GLY A 62 8.63 15.70 37.98
C GLY A 62 9.87 14.93 37.51
N GLN A 63 9.66 13.70 37.08
CA GLN A 63 10.71 12.84 36.53
C GLN A 63 10.71 12.97 35.01
N LEU A 64 11.91 13.00 34.44
CA LEU A 64 12.10 12.89 33.00
C LEU A 64 13.10 11.76 32.79
N LEU A 65 12.73 10.74 32.04
CA LEU A 65 13.51 9.52 31.85
C LEU A 65 13.89 9.35 30.38
N PHE A 66 15.09 8.85 30.10
CA PHE A 66 15.44 8.40 28.75
C PHE A 66 15.00 6.93 28.55
N THR A 67 14.34 6.67 27.43
CA THR A 67 13.83 5.34 27.04
C THR A 67 14.42 4.94 25.69
N SER A 68 14.18 3.71 25.22
CA SER A 68 14.51 3.31 23.84
C SER A 68 13.57 3.89 22.77
N GLY A 69 12.49 4.56 23.19
CA GLY A 69 11.49 5.14 22.30
C GLY A 69 10.15 5.32 23.01
N ALA A 70 9.18 5.89 22.28
CA ALA A 70 7.87 6.15 22.85
C ALA A 70 7.08 4.88 23.21
N THR A 71 7.26 3.77 22.49
CA THR A 71 6.61 2.49 22.85
C THR A 71 7.04 2.02 24.25
N GLU A 72 8.34 2.09 24.59
CA GLU A 72 8.80 1.80 25.96
C GLU A 72 8.19 2.79 26.97
N GLY A 73 8.08 4.07 26.61
CA GLY A 73 7.45 5.09 27.45
C GLY A 73 5.96 4.81 27.71
N ILE A 74 5.19 4.47 26.68
CA ILE A 74 3.76 4.09 26.79
C ILE A 74 3.62 2.87 27.70
N GLN A 75 4.42 1.83 27.49
CA GLN A 75 4.39 0.62 28.31
C GLN A 75 4.69 0.93 29.78
N THR A 76 5.70 1.76 30.04
CA THR A 76 6.09 2.16 31.40
C THR A 76 4.99 2.98 32.09
N ALA A 77 4.38 3.94 31.38
CA ALA A 77 3.31 4.76 31.91
C ALA A 77 2.02 3.96 32.20
N VAL A 78 1.62 3.09 31.27
CA VAL A 78 0.47 2.18 31.46
C VAL A 78 0.72 1.23 32.63
N LEU A 79 1.88 0.57 32.69
CA LEU A 79 2.24 -0.30 33.81
C LEU A 79 2.19 0.47 35.15
N SER A 80 2.72 1.68 35.18
CA SER A 80 2.74 2.54 36.38
C SER A 80 1.33 2.86 36.87
N ALA A 81 0.47 3.32 35.96
CA ALA A 81 -0.91 3.66 36.27
C ALA A 81 -1.69 2.43 36.77
N LEU A 82 -1.65 1.32 36.02
CA LEU A 82 -2.40 0.11 36.36
C LEU A 82 -1.89 -0.54 37.66
N SER A 83 -0.58 -0.48 37.94
CA SER A 83 -0.03 -0.97 39.21
C SER A 83 -0.59 -0.16 40.39
N ALA A 84 -0.73 1.15 40.25
CA ALA A 84 -1.36 1.99 41.26
C ALA A 84 -2.86 1.70 41.43
N LEU A 85 -3.60 1.50 40.34
CA LEU A 85 -5.02 1.11 40.40
C LEU A 85 -5.19 -0.24 41.10
N ARG A 86 -4.30 -1.20 40.83
CA ARG A 86 -4.28 -2.50 41.53
C ARG A 86 -4.02 -2.31 43.01
N GLN A 87 -3.05 -1.50 43.41
CA GLN A 87 -2.76 -1.24 44.82
C GLN A 87 -3.96 -0.63 45.55
N ARG A 88 -4.69 0.31 44.93
CA ARG A 88 -5.92 0.88 45.50
C ARG A 88 -6.99 -0.19 45.72
N ARG A 89 -7.24 -1.03 44.71
CA ARG A 89 -8.19 -2.14 44.81
C ARG A 89 -7.79 -3.15 45.89
N ASP A 90 -6.52 -3.53 45.93
CA ASP A 90 -5.98 -4.48 46.91
C ASP A 90 -6.05 -3.88 48.34
N ALA A 91 -6.07 -2.54 48.47
CA ALA A 91 -6.33 -1.82 49.72
C ALA A 91 -7.83 -1.64 50.05
N GLY A 92 -8.75 -2.22 49.27
CA GLY A 92 -10.19 -2.23 49.53
C GLY A 92 -11.01 -1.18 48.79
N ASP A 93 -10.41 -0.42 47.86
CA ASP A 93 -11.18 0.50 47.00
C ASP A 93 -12.10 -0.31 46.06
N SER A 94 -13.41 -0.11 46.21
CA SER A 94 -14.46 -0.78 45.42
C SER A 94 -15.13 0.14 44.41
N SER A 95 -14.57 1.35 44.21
CA SER A 95 -15.09 2.30 43.23
C SER A 95 -15.05 1.70 41.82
N PRO A 96 -16.11 1.85 41.01
CA PRO A 96 -16.09 1.39 39.63
C PRO A 96 -15.02 2.14 38.83
N MET A 97 -14.16 1.40 38.15
CA MET A 97 -13.07 1.95 37.34
C MET A 97 -13.07 1.38 35.92
N GLN A 98 -12.70 2.19 34.95
CA GLN A 98 -12.48 1.80 33.55
C GLN A 98 -11.23 2.47 32.97
N LEU A 99 -10.71 1.90 31.88
CA LEU A 99 -9.59 2.42 31.12
C LEU A 99 -10.12 3.05 29.83
N LEU A 100 -9.81 4.32 29.61
CA LEU A 100 -10.25 5.05 28.42
C LEU A 100 -9.05 5.33 27.51
N TYR A 101 -9.25 5.24 26.20
CA TYR A 101 -8.25 5.64 25.22
C TYR A 101 -8.89 6.34 24.03
N GLY A 102 -8.23 7.29 23.36
CA GLY A 102 -8.75 7.88 22.11
C GLY A 102 -9.00 6.83 21.03
N ALA A 103 -10.15 6.88 20.33
CA ALA A 103 -10.44 5.90 19.26
C ALA A 103 -9.42 5.91 18.12
N THR A 104 -8.64 6.99 17.99
CA THR A 104 -7.61 7.17 16.97
C THR A 104 -6.18 6.93 17.49
N GLU A 105 -6.00 6.43 18.72
CA GLU A 105 -4.70 6.13 19.35
C GLU A 105 -3.79 5.27 18.49
N HIS A 106 -2.46 5.47 18.61
CA HIS A 106 -1.50 4.53 18.06
C HIS A 106 -1.68 3.17 18.74
N LYS A 107 -1.65 2.06 17.97
CA LYS A 107 -1.91 0.69 18.48
C LYS A 107 -1.11 0.30 19.73
N ALA A 108 0.07 0.90 19.95
CA ALA A 108 0.84 0.71 21.17
C ALA A 108 0.05 1.00 22.46
N VAL A 109 -0.90 1.94 22.45
CA VAL A 109 -1.69 2.32 23.62
C VAL A 109 -2.77 1.27 23.95
N PRO A 110 -3.76 0.97 23.08
CA PRO A 110 -4.79 -0.01 23.41
C PRO A 110 -4.22 -1.42 23.64
N GLU A 111 -3.15 -1.80 22.94
CA GLU A 111 -2.51 -3.09 23.16
C GLU A 111 -1.75 -3.14 24.50
N ALA A 112 -1.10 -2.04 24.92
CA ALA A 112 -0.51 -1.95 26.26
C ALA A 112 -1.58 -2.03 27.36
N LEU A 113 -2.71 -1.32 27.19
CA LEU A 113 -3.84 -1.39 28.12
C LEU A 113 -4.36 -2.81 28.25
N LYS A 114 -4.67 -3.49 27.13
CA LYS A 114 -5.15 -4.88 27.14
C LYS A 114 -4.15 -5.82 27.82
N HIS A 115 -2.87 -5.73 27.44
CA HIS A 115 -1.83 -6.59 27.96
C HIS A 115 -1.66 -6.46 29.48
N TRP A 116 -1.41 -5.25 29.98
CA TRP A 116 -1.15 -5.04 31.40
C TRP A 116 -2.39 -5.20 32.27
N ASN A 117 -3.57 -4.85 31.76
CA ASN A 117 -4.84 -5.09 32.46
C ASN A 117 -5.06 -6.59 32.72
N ALA A 118 -4.68 -7.44 31.77
CA ALA A 118 -4.71 -8.90 31.92
C ALA A 118 -3.61 -9.40 32.87
N VAL A 119 -2.34 -9.01 32.63
CA VAL A 119 -1.18 -9.47 33.42
C VAL A 119 -1.32 -9.12 34.91
N LEU A 120 -1.86 -7.95 35.23
CA LEU A 120 -2.06 -7.50 36.62
C LEU A 120 -3.35 -8.04 37.26
N GLY A 121 -4.16 -8.82 36.53
CA GLY A 121 -5.44 -9.34 37.03
C GLY A 121 -6.44 -8.24 37.37
N LEU A 122 -6.39 -7.12 36.63
CA LEU A 122 -7.27 -5.98 36.83
C LEU A 122 -8.66 -6.22 36.22
N GLN A 123 -8.69 -6.75 34.99
CA GLN A 123 -9.91 -7.03 34.23
C GLN A 123 -10.87 -5.83 34.15
N LEU A 124 -10.33 -4.61 34.15
CA LEU A 124 -11.13 -3.39 34.03
C LEU A 124 -11.71 -3.29 32.61
N PRO A 125 -12.93 -2.74 32.44
CA PRO A 125 -13.46 -2.39 31.13
C PRO A 125 -12.52 -1.43 30.40
N ILE A 126 -12.34 -1.64 29.09
CA ILE A 126 -11.57 -0.74 28.22
C ILE A 126 -12.53 -0.16 27.18
N ALA A 127 -12.60 1.16 27.09
CA ALA A 127 -13.47 1.86 26.15
C ALA A 127 -12.69 2.90 25.32
N ALA A 128 -13.04 3.01 24.04
CA ALA A 128 -12.52 4.04 23.16
C ALA A 128 -13.35 5.33 23.34
N ILE A 129 -12.68 6.47 23.51
CA ILE A 129 -13.30 7.80 23.46
C ILE A 129 -13.65 8.05 21.99
N PRO A 130 -14.94 8.20 21.65
CA PRO A 130 -15.37 8.45 20.28
C PRO A 130 -14.76 9.73 19.72
N VAL A 131 -14.63 9.80 18.40
CA VAL A 131 -14.23 11.01 17.68
C VAL A 131 -15.29 11.40 16.67
N GLY A 132 -15.37 12.69 16.37
CA GLY A 132 -16.18 13.20 15.26
C GLY A 132 -15.55 12.93 13.89
N ILE A 133 -16.28 13.29 12.83
CA ILE A 133 -15.77 13.27 11.45
C ILE A 133 -14.58 14.21 11.23
N ASP A 134 -14.41 15.19 12.12
CA ASP A 134 -13.26 16.11 12.16
C ASP A 134 -12.05 15.54 12.91
N GLY A 135 -12.17 14.34 13.48
CA GLY A 135 -11.14 13.64 14.24
C GLY A 135 -10.97 14.12 15.68
N ARG A 136 -11.81 15.03 16.18
CA ARG A 136 -11.74 15.50 17.57
C ARG A 136 -12.53 14.59 18.51
N HIS A 137 -12.01 14.44 19.72
CA HIS A 137 -12.63 13.65 20.79
C HIS A 137 -14.01 14.21 21.17
N ASP A 138 -14.97 13.32 21.44
CA ASP A 138 -16.24 13.67 22.08
C ASP A 138 -16.00 14.00 23.57
N LEU A 139 -15.85 15.30 23.85
CA LEU A 139 -15.61 15.79 25.21
C LEU A 139 -16.83 15.65 26.13
N ALA A 140 -18.05 15.61 25.59
CA ALA A 140 -19.25 15.41 26.38
C ALA A 140 -19.32 13.96 26.87
N TRP A 141 -19.02 13.02 25.98
CA TRP A 141 -18.86 11.61 26.33
C TRP A 141 -17.75 11.42 27.36
N LEU A 142 -16.57 12.02 27.15
CA LEU A 142 -15.46 11.92 28.10
C LEU A 142 -15.85 12.45 29.48
N ARG A 143 -16.49 13.63 29.56
CA ARG A 143 -16.95 14.21 30.82
C ARG A 143 -17.95 13.33 31.56
N ALA A 144 -18.83 12.62 30.83
CA ALA A 144 -19.76 11.67 31.42
C ALA A 144 -19.08 10.42 32.00
N GLN A 145 -17.98 9.95 31.38
CA GLN A 145 -17.24 8.77 31.83
C GLN A 145 -16.16 9.10 32.89
N ALA A 146 -15.70 10.35 32.95
CA ALA A 146 -14.61 10.81 33.80
C ALA A 146 -14.74 10.43 35.29
N PRO A 147 -15.92 10.40 35.95
CA PRO A 147 -16.03 9.99 37.35
C PRO A 147 -15.60 8.55 37.64
N THR A 148 -15.58 7.69 36.62
CA THR A 148 -15.22 6.26 36.73
C THR A 148 -13.95 5.91 35.95
N ALA A 149 -13.26 6.90 35.39
CA ALA A 149 -12.02 6.66 34.66
C ALA A 149 -10.84 6.49 35.64
N GLY A 150 -10.10 5.38 35.52
CA GLY A 150 -8.86 5.16 36.28
C GLY A 150 -7.61 5.64 35.54
N LEU A 151 -7.59 5.45 34.22
CA LEU A 151 -6.57 5.96 33.32
C LEU A 151 -7.23 6.41 32.02
N VAL A 152 -6.86 7.59 31.56
CA VAL A 152 -7.23 8.12 30.24
C VAL A 152 -5.96 8.25 29.41
N CYS A 153 -5.97 7.68 28.22
CA CYS A 153 -4.87 7.79 27.25
C CYS A 153 -5.35 8.56 26.02
N THR A 154 -4.73 9.69 25.74
CA THR A 154 -4.97 10.44 24.49
C THR A 154 -3.63 10.76 23.84
N MET A 155 -3.63 11.13 22.58
CA MET A 155 -2.45 11.66 21.90
C MET A 155 -2.52 13.18 21.84
N ALA A 156 -1.36 13.84 21.75
CA ALA A 156 -1.30 15.27 21.51
C ALA A 156 -1.77 15.63 20.09
N ALA A 157 -1.37 14.83 19.10
CA ALA A 157 -1.78 14.97 17.72
C ALA A 157 -1.69 13.64 16.98
N ASN A 158 -2.61 13.43 16.04
CA ASN A 158 -2.69 12.19 15.28
C ASN A 158 -1.58 12.06 14.24
N ASN A 159 -0.88 10.93 14.27
CA ASN A 159 0.22 10.65 13.34
C ASN A 159 -0.25 10.37 11.91
N GLU A 160 -1.53 10.10 11.70
CA GLU A 160 -2.11 9.79 10.40
C GLU A 160 -2.81 11.00 9.78
N THR A 161 -3.78 11.60 10.48
CA THR A 161 -4.56 12.75 10.00
C THR A 161 -3.92 14.10 10.33
N GLY A 162 -3.03 14.13 11.32
CA GLY A 162 -2.48 15.36 11.87
C GLY A 162 -3.40 16.05 12.86
N VAL A 163 -4.64 15.59 13.10
CA VAL A 163 -5.59 16.29 13.98
C VAL A 163 -4.98 16.48 15.36
N VAL A 164 -4.94 17.73 15.83
CA VAL A 164 -4.47 18.11 17.16
C VAL A 164 -5.61 17.95 18.15
N SER A 165 -5.36 17.19 19.21
CA SER A 165 -6.33 16.97 20.28
C SER A 165 -6.62 18.27 21.02
N ASP A 166 -7.89 18.46 21.41
CA ASP A 166 -8.30 19.54 22.31
C ASP A 166 -7.86 19.22 23.75
N LEU A 167 -6.56 19.37 24.02
CA LEU A 167 -5.98 19.00 25.32
C LEU A 167 -6.55 19.85 26.47
N ASP A 168 -6.90 21.11 26.20
CA ASP A 168 -7.52 21.99 27.20
C ASP A 168 -8.96 21.52 27.49
N GLY A 169 -9.73 21.19 26.46
CA GLY A 169 -11.06 20.59 26.61
C GLY A 169 -11.04 19.22 27.29
N ILE A 170 -10.02 18.39 27.04
CA ILE A 170 -9.81 17.10 27.72
C ILE A 170 -9.48 17.34 29.20
N ALA A 171 -8.55 18.25 29.51
CA ALA A 171 -8.22 18.60 30.90
C ALA A 171 -9.47 19.09 31.65
N ASP A 172 -10.30 19.91 31.01
CA ASP A 172 -11.57 20.38 31.56
C ASP A 172 -12.61 19.26 31.74
N ALA A 173 -12.67 18.29 30.83
CA ALA A 173 -13.52 17.11 30.97
C ALA A 173 -13.09 16.19 32.12
N LEU A 174 -11.80 16.16 32.43
CA LEU A 174 -11.20 15.36 33.52
C LEU A 174 -11.11 16.12 34.84
N ARG A 175 -11.54 17.39 34.91
CA ARG A 175 -11.44 18.20 36.12
C ARG A 175 -12.21 17.55 37.28
N GLY A 176 -11.50 17.25 38.36
CA GLY A 176 -12.05 16.59 39.55
C GLY A 176 -12.22 15.07 39.41
N SER A 177 -11.83 14.48 38.29
CA SER A 177 -11.76 13.03 38.09
C SER A 177 -10.60 12.40 38.89
N PRO A 178 -10.73 11.14 39.34
CA PRO A 178 -9.60 10.38 39.90
C PRO A 178 -8.62 9.86 38.83
N ALA A 179 -8.91 10.07 37.55
CA ALA A 179 -8.15 9.51 36.44
C ALA A 179 -6.72 10.04 36.39
N LEU A 180 -5.78 9.12 36.14
CA LEU A 180 -4.47 9.48 35.62
C LEU A 180 -4.59 9.81 34.12
N TRP A 181 -3.78 10.74 33.63
CA TRP A 181 -3.82 11.14 32.22
C TRP A 181 -2.48 10.96 31.51
N LEU A 182 -2.46 10.01 30.56
CA LEU A 182 -1.36 9.80 29.64
C LEU A 182 -1.64 10.56 28.34
N VAL A 183 -0.69 11.40 27.92
CA VAL A 183 -0.71 12.05 26.61
C VAL A 183 0.45 11.59 25.74
N ASP A 184 0.18 10.82 24.69
CA ASP A 184 1.20 10.47 23.68
C ASP A 184 1.70 11.73 22.97
N GLY A 185 2.92 12.15 23.30
CA GLY A 185 3.57 13.37 22.81
C GLY A 185 4.40 13.16 21.55
N VAL A 186 4.37 11.98 20.92
CA VAL A 186 5.25 11.60 19.80
C VAL A 186 5.19 12.56 18.62
N GLN A 187 4.02 13.14 18.33
CA GLN A 187 3.83 14.11 17.24
C GLN A 187 3.82 15.58 17.71
N ALA A 188 4.11 15.85 18.98
CA ALA A 188 4.03 17.21 19.52
C ALA A 188 5.33 18.01 19.31
N LEU A 189 6.48 17.43 19.67
CA LEU A 189 7.74 18.16 19.72
C LEU A 189 8.11 18.79 18.36
N GLY A 190 8.52 20.05 18.39
CA GLY A 190 8.85 20.84 17.20
C GLY A 190 7.65 21.24 16.34
N LYS A 191 6.42 20.81 16.68
CA LYS A 191 5.21 21.05 15.88
C LYS A 191 4.11 21.79 16.66
N LEU A 192 3.98 21.53 17.96
CA LEU A 192 3.05 22.24 18.87
C LEU A 192 3.57 22.27 20.32
N ALA A 193 3.03 23.19 21.13
CA ALA A 193 3.33 23.29 22.55
C ALA A 193 2.42 22.37 23.40
N LEU A 194 3.03 21.45 24.17
CA LEU A 194 2.29 20.46 24.95
C LEU A 194 1.85 20.96 26.33
N ASN A 195 2.58 21.91 26.93
CA ASN A 195 2.34 22.47 28.27
C ASN A 195 1.86 21.45 29.32
N PRO A 196 2.66 20.40 29.63
CA PRO A 196 2.19 19.28 30.45
C PRO A 196 1.79 19.66 31.87
N VAL A 197 2.46 20.66 32.45
CA VAL A 197 2.20 21.13 33.82
C VAL A 197 0.85 21.83 33.92
N GLU A 198 0.59 22.81 33.05
CA GLU A 198 -0.64 23.61 33.04
C GLU A 198 -1.89 22.74 32.85
N ARG A 199 -1.76 21.70 32.02
CA ARG A 199 -2.84 20.78 31.67
C ARG A 199 -2.99 19.61 32.64
N GLY A 200 -2.07 19.45 33.58
CA GLY A 200 -2.11 18.35 34.55
C GLY A 200 -1.87 16.96 33.94
N ILE A 201 -1.07 16.87 32.87
CA ILE A 201 -0.70 15.59 32.24
C ILE A 201 0.20 14.79 33.19
N ASP A 202 -0.17 13.55 33.49
CA ASP A 202 0.61 12.66 34.37
C ASP A 202 1.79 12.03 33.66
N TYR A 203 1.57 11.59 32.41
CA TYR A 203 2.59 10.89 31.63
C TYR A 203 2.64 11.44 30.21
N ALA A 204 3.83 11.70 29.70
CA ALA A 204 4.02 12.06 28.29
C ALA A 204 5.23 11.35 27.69
N PRO A 205 5.02 10.28 26.89
CA PRO A 205 6.09 9.64 26.13
C PRO A 205 6.42 10.41 24.84
N PHE A 206 7.70 10.37 24.44
CA PHE A 206 8.24 11.00 23.24
C PHE A 206 9.22 10.06 22.53
N SER A 207 9.42 10.28 21.23
CA SER A 207 10.32 9.48 20.40
C SER A 207 11.31 10.35 19.63
N GLY A 208 12.61 10.07 19.74
CA GLY A 208 13.66 10.89 19.13
C GLY A 208 13.60 10.90 17.60
N HIS A 209 13.29 9.77 16.96
CA HIS A 209 13.27 9.66 15.49
C HIS A 209 12.09 10.34 14.80
N LYS A 210 11.15 10.93 15.56
CA LYS A 210 10.13 11.85 15.03
C LYS A 210 10.58 13.31 15.05
N LEU A 211 11.75 13.56 15.64
CA LEU A 211 12.35 14.86 15.88
C LEU A 211 13.82 14.86 15.45
N TYR A 212 14.14 14.19 14.35
CA TYR A 212 15.48 14.18 13.74
C TYR A 212 16.63 13.65 14.61
N ALA A 213 16.33 12.92 15.69
CA ALA A 213 17.31 12.12 16.42
C ALA A 213 17.34 10.68 15.85
N PRO A 214 18.38 9.87 16.13
CA PRO A 214 18.41 8.48 15.68
C PRO A 214 17.25 7.65 16.27
N LYS A 215 16.90 6.54 15.61
CA LYS A 215 16.01 5.51 16.16
C LYS A 215 16.66 4.87 17.40
N GLY A 216 15.84 4.37 18.32
CA GLY A 216 16.33 3.69 19.53
C GLY A 216 16.61 4.61 20.72
N VAL A 217 16.08 5.85 20.71
CA VAL A 217 16.08 6.75 21.87
C VAL A 217 14.75 7.51 21.95
N GLY A 218 14.25 7.70 23.16
CA GLY A 218 13.04 8.45 23.48
C GLY A 218 13.09 9.06 24.88
N MET A 219 11.99 9.68 25.29
CA MET A 219 11.85 10.25 26.63
C MET A 219 10.47 9.90 27.21
N LEU A 220 10.37 9.84 28.53
CA LEU A 220 9.12 9.80 29.26
C LEU A 220 9.13 10.87 30.35
N TYR A 221 8.19 11.81 30.26
CA TYR A 221 7.87 12.70 31.37
C TYR A 221 6.86 12.02 32.29
N VAL A 222 7.11 12.12 33.60
CA VAL A 222 6.22 11.67 34.68
C VAL A 222 6.04 12.84 35.63
N ARG A 223 4.80 13.28 35.82
CA ARG A 223 4.45 14.38 36.72
C ARG A 223 4.90 14.06 38.15
N GLU A 224 5.31 15.10 38.86
CA GLU A 224 5.60 14.98 40.29
C GLU A 224 4.38 14.47 41.05
N GLY A 225 4.57 13.43 41.87
CA GLY A 225 3.48 12.77 42.60
C GLY A 225 2.65 11.77 41.79
N ALA A 226 2.82 11.67 40.47
CA ALA A 226 2.22 10.59 39.69
C ALA A 226 2.86 9.23 40.05
N PRO A 227 2.09 8.14 40.08
CA PRO A 227 2.64 6.84 40.42
C PRO A 227 3.62 6.36 39.35
N PHE A 228 4.62 5.59 39.77
CA PHE A 228 5.66 5.08 38.88
C PHE A 228 6.02 3.64 39.22
N THR A 229 6.14 2.79 38.21
CA THR A 229 6.60 1.39 38.31
C THR A 229 7.62 1.12 37.20
N PRO A 230 8.89 0.78 37.54
CA PRO A 230 9.91 0.49 36.54
C PRO A 230 9.51 -0.69 35.64
N LEU A 231 9.49 -0.46 34.33
CA LEU A 231 9.34 -1.55 33.35
C LEU A 231 10.61 -2.41 33.29
N LEU A 232 11.78 -1.76 33.36
CA LEU A 232 13.09 -2.39 33.37
C LEU A 232 13.74 -2.18 34.75
N ALA A 233 13.77 -3.22 35.58
CA ALA A 233 14.39 -3.21 36.90
C ALA A 233 15.85 -3.70 36.86
N GLY A 234 16.73 -3.14 37.71
CA GLY A 234 18.15 -3.49 37.71
C GLY A 234 19.07 -2.46 38.38
N GLY A 235 20.26 -2.26 37.80
CA GLY A 235 21.45 -1.65 38.43
C GLY A 235 21.45 -0.15 38.71
N GLY A 236 20.29 0.47 38.93
CA GLY A 236 20.22 1.86 39.43
C GLY A 236 20.36 2.98 38.40
N GLN A 237 20.47 2.67 37.09
CA GLN A 237 20.45 3.70 36.03
C GLN A 237 19.14 4.50 36.02
N GLU A 238 19.19 5.72 35.50
CA GLU A 238 18.07 6.68 35.54
C GLU A 238 17.48 6.83 36.95
N GLY A 239 18.31 6.79 38.01
CA GLY A 239 17.85 6.88 39.40
C GLY A 239 17.11 5.64 39.90
N ALA A 240 17.46 4.45 39.38
CA ALA A 240 16.79 3.17 39.58
C ALA A 240 15.37 3.07 38.98
N LEU A 241 14.98 4.06 38.16
CA LEU A 241 13.65 4.13 37.55
C LEU A 241 13.60 3.41 36.19
N ARG A 242 14.75 3.28 35.51
CA ARG A 242 14.89 2.55 34.24
C ARG A 242 16.31 1.99 34.11
N ALA A 243 16.46 0.68 34.31
CA ALA A 243 17.75 0.02 34.29
C ALA A 243 18.35 -0.17 32.88
N GLY A 244 19.66 -0.46 32.86
CA GLY A 244 20.44 -0.68 31.65
C GLY A 244 21.34 0.50 31.34
N THR A 245 22.60 0.23 30.98
CA THR A 245 23.58 1.27 30.65
C THR A 245 23.02 2.26 29.62
N GLU A 246 23.16 3.55 29.89
CA GLU A 246 22.56 4.62 29.13
C GLU A 246 23.07 4.63 27.67
N ASN A 247 22.14 4.77 26.70
CA ASN A 247 22.47 4.93 25.29
C ASN A 247 23.04 6.33 25.03
N MET A 248 24.29 6.57 25.43
CA MET A 248 24.90 7.90 25.41
C MET A 248 24.99 8.50 23.99
N ALA A 249 25.18 7.69 22.95
CA ALA A 249 25.17 8.17 21.57
C ALA A 249 23.78 8.70 21.16
N GLY A 250 22.72 7.96 21.49
CA GLY A 250 21.34 8.39 21.25
C GLY A 250 20.95 9.61 22.07
N ILE A 251 21.33 9.64 23.35
CA ILE A 251 21.02 10.75 24.28
C ILE A 251 21.74 12.03 23.86
N ALA A 252 23.01 11.96 23.45
CA ALA A 252 23.74 13.13 22.96
C ALA A 252 23.16 13.68 21.66
N ALA A 253 22.76 12.80 20.74
CA ALA A 253 22.07 13.18 19.51
C ALA A 253 20.73 13.87 19.80
N LEU A 254 19.92 13.29 20.68
CA LEU A 254 18.66 13.89 21.11
C LEU A 254 18.88 15.22 21.82
N GLY A 255 19.90 15.34 22.68
CA GLY A 255 20.28 16.59 23.32
C GLY A 255 20.66 17.69 22.32
N ALA A 256 21.36 17.34 21.23
CA ALA A 256 21.68 18.28 20.16
C ALA A 256 20.43 18.78 19.40
N VAL A 257 19.47 17.89 19.15
CA VAL A 257 18.17 18.26 18.59
C VAL A 257 17.40 19.19 19.54
N LEU A 258 17.35 18.87 20.83
CA LEU A 258 16.63 19.66 21.82
C LEU A 258 17.20 21.09 21.95
N ARG A 259 18.52 21.23 21.93
CA ARG A 259 19.17 22.55 21.88
C ARG A 259 18.83 23.30 20.58
N ALA A 260 18.86 22.62 19.44
CA ALA A 260 18.49 23.23 18.17
C ALA A 260 17.03 23.72 18.12
N LEU A 261 16.12 23.06 18.84
CA LEU A 261 14.75 23.55 19.05
C LEU A 261 14.71 24.83 19.90
N GLN A 262 15.54 24.91 20.95
CA GLN A 262 15.62 26.09 21.82
C GLN A 262 16.19 27.31 21.09
N ASP A 263 17.22 27.09 20.28
CA ASP A 263 17.90 28.16 19.54
C ASP A 263 17.02 28.73 18.41
N GLY A 264 16.00 27.98 17.96
CA GLY A 264 15.01 28.41 16.96
C GLY A 264 15.54 28.55 15.53
N GLY A 265 16.83 28.32 15.28
CA GLY A 265 17.44 28.51 13.95
C GLY A 265 17.33 27.31 13.00
N SER A 266 17.15 26.09 13.52
CA SER A 266 17.08 24.87 12.69
C SER A 266 15.67 24.43 12.32
N PHE A 267 14.65 24.99 12.96
CA PHE A 267 13.26 24.58 12.80
C PHE A 267 12.41 25.75 12.31
N ALA A 268 11.54 25.48 11.34
CA ALA A 268 10.61 26.45 10.82
C ALA A 268 9.58 26.85 11.89
N SER A 269 9.15 28.11 11.84
CA SER A 269 8.06 28.59 12.70
C SER A 269 6.73 27.90 12.34
N ALA A 270 5.77 27.90 13.27
CA ALA A 270 4.43 27.37 13.00
C ALA A 270 3.77 28.03 11.78
N ALA A 271 3.97 29.33 11.59
CA ALA A 271 3.46 30.08 10.43
C ALA A 271 4.11 29.63 9.12
N THR A 272 5.43 29.44 9.11
CA THR A 272 6.18 28.96 7.94
C THR A 272 5.76 27.53 7.57
N MET A 273 5.61 26.64 8.56
CA MET A 273 5.11 25.29 8.31
C MET A 273 3.68 25.31 7.76
N ALA A 274 2.80 26.16 8.29
CA ALA A 274 1.44 26.31 7.78
C ALA A 274 1.41 26.81 6.33
N ASP A 275 2.32 27.71 5.95
CA ASP A 275 2.48 28.16 4.57
C ASP A 275 2.96 27.03 3.65
N HIS A 276 4.02 26.29 4.04
CA HIS A 276 4.49 25.12 3.31
C HIS A 276 3.37 24.09 3.05
N ARG A 277 2.55 23.80 4.08
CA ARG A 277 1.39 22.92 3.93
C ARG A 277 0.36 23.47 2.95
N SER A 278 0.10 24.78 3.00
CA SER A 278 -0.85 25.43 2.08
C SER A 278 -0.38 25.36 0.63
N GLN A 279 0.93 25.47 0.38
CA GLN A 279 1.53 25.28 -0.95
C GLN A 279 1.35 23.84 -1.45
N LEU A 280 1.63 22.85 -0.60
CA LEU A 280 1.42 21.43 -0.92
C LEU A 280 -0.07 21.13 -1.17
N GLU A 281 -0.97 21.67 -0.35
CA GLU A 281 -2.43 21.56 -0.53
C GLU A 281 -2.85 22.12 -1.91
N ALA A 282 -2.38 23.30 -2.27
CA ALA A 282 -2.68 23.90 -3.58
C ALA A 282 -2.15 23.04 -4.74
N ALA A 283 -0.94 22.48 -4.62
CA ALA A 283 -0.37 21.57 -5.61
C ALA A 283 -1.19 20.28 -5.74
N LEU A 284 -1.62 19.68 -4.63
CA LEU A 284 -2.47 18.49 -4.59
C LEU A 284 -3.83 18.75 -5.24
N ARG A 285 -4.50 19.86 -4.89
CA ARG A 285 -5.78 20.25 -5.50
C ARG A 285 -5.67 20.50 -7.00
N ASN A 286 -4.55 21.05 -7.45
CA ASN A 286 -4.28 21.23 -8.88
C ASN A 286 -4.01 19.90 -9.61
N ALA A 287 -3.30 18.98 -8.96
CA ALA A 287 -2.94 17.69 -9.54
C ALA A 287 -4.15 16.74 -9.62
N PHE A 288 -5.01 16.75 -8.61
CA PHE A 288 -6.07 15.75 -8.41
C PHE A 288 -7.44 16.43 -8.25
N ALA A 289 -8.21 16.48 -9.33
CA ALA A 289 -9.58 16.97 -9.31
C ALA A 289 -10.45 16.12 -8.36
N GLY A 290 -11.30 16.77 -7.58
CA GLY A 290 -12.18 16.08 -6.62
C GLY A 290 -11.48 15.51 -5.38
N LEU A 291 -10.18 15.79 -5.17
CA LEU A 291 -9.48 15.41 -3.95
C LEU A 291 -10.20 15.91 -2.70
N VAL A 292 -10.31 15.02 -1.71
CA VAL A 292 -10.86 15.32 -0.39
C VAL A 292 -9.77 15.20 0.67
N PHE A 293 -9.72 16.17 1.58
CA PHE A 293 -8.92 16.03 2.79
C PHE A 293 -9.75 15.32 3.86
N ASN A 294 -9.16 14.29 4.46
CA ASN A 294 -9.85 13.40 5.39
C ASN A 294 -10.01 14.04 6.79
N ALA A 295 -9.36 15.17 7.04
CA ALA A 295 -9.55 16.00 8.23
C ALA A 295 -9.44 17.50 7.87
N PRO A 296 -10.10 18.40 8.62
CA PRO A 296 -10.02 19.84 8.37
C PRO A 296 -8.59 20.36 8.62
N PRO A 297 -7.91 20.99 7.63
CA PRO A 297 -6.53 21.46 7.79
C PRO A 297 -6.32 22.43 8.97
N ALA A 298 -7.35 23.21 9.33
CA ALA A 298 -7.31 24.12 10.48
C ALA A 298 -7.14 23.39 11.84
N LEU A 299 -7.54 22.12 11.91
CA LEU A 299 -7.41 21.28 13.11
C LEU A 299 -6.15 20.41 13.09
N CYS A 300 -5.45 20.35 11.97
CA CYS A 300 -4.30 19.48 11.78
C CYS A 300 -2.97 20.18 12.08
N LEU A 301 -1.95 19.39 12.41
CA LEU A 301 -0.57 19.81 12.45
C LEU A 301 -0.19 20.56 11.17
N PRO A 302 0.63 21.63 11.27
CA PRO A 302 1.04 22.39 10.10
C PRO A 302 1.96 21.59 9.18
N THR A 303 2.36 20.37 9.56
CA THR A 303 3.26 19.52 8.78
C THR A 303 2.57 18.31 8.13
N THR A 304 1.26 18.16 8.29
CA THR A 304 0.54 16.92 7.91
C THR A 304 -0.65 17.20 7.00
N LEU A 305 -0.76 16.40 5.95
CA LEU A 305 -1.90 16.32 5.05
C LEU A 305 -2.33 14.85 4.96
N ASN A 306 -3.63 14.60 5.04
CA ASN A 306 -4.22 13.29 4.82
C ASN A 306 -5.39 13.44 3.86
N PHE A 307 -5.33 12.76 2.72
CA PHE A 307 -6.27 12.97 1.64
C PHE A 307 -6.58 11.66 0.91
N SER A 308 -7.70 11.67 0.19
CA SER A 308 -8.12 10.60 -0.70
C SER A 308 -8.57 11.21 -2.03
N VAL A 309 -8.37 10.50 -3.13
CA VAL A 309 -8.79 10.94 -4.47
C VAL A 309 -9.85 9.97 -4.99
N PRO A 310 -11.09 10.43 -5.27
CA PRO A 310 -12.14 9.57 -5.81
C PRO A 310 -11.67 8.82 -7.06
N GLY A 311 -11.98 7.52 -7.13
CA GLY A 311 -11.62 6.67 -8.28
C GLY A 311 -10.16 6.22 -8.35
N LEU A 312 -9.28 6.70 -7.45
CA LEU A 312 -7.88 6.26 -7.37
C LEU A 312 -7.63 5.47 -6.09
N SER A 313 -6.91 4.36 -6.20
CA SER A 313 -6.49 3.59 -5.02
C SER A 313 -5.27 4.22 -4.35
N ALA A 314 -5.11 3.99 -3.04
CA ALA A 314 -3.91 4.42 -2.31
C ALA A 314 -2.64 3.86 -2.97
N LYS A 315 -2.66 2.57 -3.37
CA LYS A 315 -1.52 1.92 -4.05
C LYS A 315 -1.10 2.69 -5.31
N LEU A 316 -2.05 3.07 -6.17
CA LEU A 316 -1.75 3.81 -7.39
C LEU A 316 -1.09 5.15 -7.08
N LEU A 317 -1.62 5.89 -6.10
CA LEU A 317 -1.05 7.18 -5.69
C LEU A 317 0.35 7.02 -5.09
N LEU A 318 0.58 5.99 -4.27
CA LEU A 318 1.91 5.70 -3.72
C LEU A 318 2.93 5.38 -4.82
N ASP A 319 2.56 4.51 -5.78
CA ASP A 319 3.42 4.18 -6.93
C ASP A 319 3.71 5.44 -7.78
N LEU A 320 2.70 6.30 -7.99
CA LEU A 320 2.81 7.56 -8.72
C LEU A 320 3.77 8.55 -8.05
N PHE A 321 3.57 8.82 -6.76
CA PHE A 321 4.44 9.74 -6.01
C PHE A 321 5.87 9.22 -5.92
N ASP A 322 6.03 7.92 -5.70
CA ASP A 322 7.33 7.29 -5.61
C ASP A 322 8.11 7.33 -6.94
N ALA A 323 7.41 7.15 -8.08
CA ALA A 323 7.96 7.35 -9.42
C ALA A 323 8.40 8.81 -9.67
N ALA A 324 7.71 9.78 -9.06
CA ALA A 324 8.14 11.18 -9.02
C ALA A 324 9.22 11.47 -7.95
N GLY A 325 9.76 10.45 -7.28
CA GLY A 325 10.77 10.61 -6.24
C GLY A 325 10.27 11.25 -4.94
N LEU A 326 8.96 11.22 -4.70
CA LEU A 326 8.31 11.68 -3.47
C LEU A 326 7.98 10.47 -2.59
N ARG A 327 8.48 10.45 -1.35
CA ARG A 327 8.15 9.38 -0.38
C ARG A 327 6.98 9.81 0.48
N VAL A 328 5.85 9.14 0.35
CA VAL A 328 4.63 9.35 1.14
C VAL A 328 4.18 8.03 1.74
N SER A 329 3.21 8.07 2.65
CA SER A 329 2.64 6.87 3.27
C SER A 329 1.19 6.65 2.84
N GLY A 330 0.74 5.39 2.87
CA GLY A 330 -0.69 5.09 2.86
C GLY A 330 -1.33 5.41 4.23
N GLY A 331 -2.54 4.93 4.44
CA GLY A 331 -3.21 4.90 5.75
C GLY A 331 -2.46 4.04 6.78
N SER A 332 -3.13 3.10 7.46
CA SER A 332 -2.47 2.29 8.50
C SER A 332 -1.29 1.46 7.92
N ALA A 333 -0.09 2.02 8.02
CA ALA A 333 1.14 1.64 7.31
C ALA A 333 1.78 0.31 7.78
N CYS A 334 0.96 -0.66 8.22
CA CYS A 334 1.41 -1.87 8.89
C CYS A 334 1.44 -3.15 8.03
N SER A 335 1.20 -3.12 6.72
CA SER A 335 1.48 -4.30 5.87
C SER A 335 1.64 -3.96 4.39
N ALA A 336 2.78 -4.34 3.80
CA ALA A 336 3.16 -4.06 2.40
C ALA A 336 2.44 -4.92 1.34
N SER A 337 1.48 -5.79 1.72
CA SER A 337 0.88 -6.77 0.78
C SER A 337 -0.63 -6.62 0.54
N LYS A 338 -1.38 -5.95 1.42
CA LYS A 338 -2.79 -5.55 1.21
C LYS A 338 -3.01 -4.20 1.90
N ALA A 339 -3.51 -3.20 1.19
CA ALA A 339 -3.86 -1.91 1.78
C ALA A 339 -5.06 -2.13 2.70
N GLN A 340 -4.81 -2.31 4.00
CA GLN A 340 -5.86 -2.39 5.00
C GLN A 340 -6.48 -0.99 5.18
N PRO A 341 -7.81 -0.89 5.27
CA PRO A 341 -8.46 0.37 5.61
C PRO A 341 -7.85 1.04 6.85
N SER A 342 -7.87 2.36 6.88
CA SER A 342 -7.43 3.12 8.04
C SER A 342 -8.43 3.01 9.19
N TYR A 343 -8.05 2.33 10.27
CA TYR A 343 -8.85 2.28 11.50
C TYR A 343 -9.08 3.67 12.12
N VAL A 344 -8.18 4.63 11.87
CA VAL A 344 -8.32 6.02 12.32
C VAL A 344 -9.47 6.69 11.57
N LEU A 345 -9.51 6.55 10.24
CA LEU A 345 -10.56 7.14 9.41
C LEU A 345 -11.90 6.39 9.58
N GLU A 346 -11.87 5.09 9.85
CA GLU A 346 -13.05 4.31 10.26
C GLU A 346 -13.61 4.81 11.60
N ALA A 347 -12.75 5.09 12.59
CA ALA A 347 -13.17 5.67 13.86
C ALA A 347 -13.78 7.08 13.69
N MET A 348 -13.38 7.82 12.65
CA MET A 348 -13.99 9.11 12.26
C MET A 348 -15.32 8.94 11.51
N GLY A 349 -15.73 7.71 11.18
CA GLY A 349 -16.95 7.42 10.43
C GLY A 349 -16.87 7.80 8.95
N LEU A 350 -15.67 7.84 8.36
CA LEU A 350 -15.51 8.14 6.94
C LEU A 350 -15.93 6.96 6.05
N PRO A 351 -16.39 7.22 4.81
CA PRO A 351 -16.80 6.17 3.88
C PRO A 351 -15.68 5.17 3.58
N ALA A 352 -16.02 3.89 3.39
CA ALA A 352 -15.05 2.80 3.16
C ALA A 352 -14.06 3.08 2.01
N TRP A 353 -14.49 3.77 0.95
CA TRP A 353 -13.59 4.13 -0.15
C TRP A 353 -12.50 5.12 0.30
N GLN A 354 -12.81 6.07 1.20
CA GLN A 354 -11.83 7.03 1.72
C GLN A 354 -10.84 6.34 2.65
N THR A 355 -11.33 5.45 3.52
CA THR A 355 -10.49 4.73 4.48
C THR A 355 -9.51 3.78 3.79
N ALA A 356 -9.89 3.20 2.65
CA ALA A 356 -9.04 2.33 1.82
C ALA A 356 -8.09 3.10 0.88
N ALA A 357 -8.45 4.32 0.47
CA ALA A 357 -7.68 5.12 -0.49
C ALA A 357 -6.84 6.25 0.12
N ALA A 358 -6.74 6.32 1.44
CA ALA A 358 -6.04 7.39 2.14
C ALA A 358 -4.52 7.40 1.89
N VAL A 359 -4.00 8.61 1.64
CA VAL A 359 -2.58 8.92 1.53
C VAL A 359 -2.23 9.97 2.59
N ARG A 360 -1.18 9.69 3.36
CA ARG A 360 -0.56 10.65 4.27
C ARG A 360 0.69 11.25 3.62
N MET A 361 0.71 12.57 3.57
CA MET A 361 1.88 13.37 3.22
C MET A 361 2.28 14.20 4.42
N SER A 362 3.52 14.06 4.87
CA SER A 362 4.03 14.77 6.04
C SER A 362 5.49 15.18 5.84
N PHE A 363 5.77 16.47 5.88
CA PHE A 363 7.14 16.99 5.92
C PHE A 363 7.56 17.22 7.37
N GLY A 364 8.84 17.40 7.61
CA GLY A 364 9.36 17.66 8.95
C GLY A 364 9.59 19.15 9.22
N ALA A 365 9.67 19.49 10.50
CA ALA A 365 9.76 20.89 10.94
C ALA A 365 11.08 21.60 10.59
N ALA A 366 12.12 20.88 10.17
CA ALA A 366 13.41 21.42 9.73
C ALA A 366 13.57 21.43 8.20
N ASP A 367 12.51 21.09 7.45
CA ASP A 367 12.57 21.00 6.00
C ASP A 367 12.53 22.39 5.33
N SER A 368 13.27 22.55 4.23
CA SER A 368 13.48 23.84 3.59
C SER A 368 12.38 24.22 2.60
N ALA A 369 12.23 25.52 2.33
CA ALA A 369 11.26 26.04 1.36
C ALA A 369 11.55 25.54 -0.06
N GLU A 370 12.82 25.34 -0.41
CA GLU A 370 13.25 24.82 -1.71
C GLU A 370 12.78 23.38 -1.92
N MET A 371 12.89 22.53 -0.88
CA MET A 371 12.36 21.17 -0.93
C MET A 371 10.84 21.18 -1.15
N ILE A 372 10.12 22.05 -0.44
CA ILE A 372 8.66 22.18 -0.57
C ILE A 372 8.25 22.67 -1.96
N ALA A 373 8.96 23.64 -2.52
CA ALA A 373 8.72 24.14 -3.87
C ALA A 373 8.92 23.06 -4.93
N GLU A 374 10.02 22.30 -4.84
CA GLU A 374 10.29 21.15 -5.70
C GLU A 374 9.22 20.06 -5.53
N ALA A 375 8.81 19.74 -4.30
CA ALA A 375 7.72 18.80 -4.04
C ALA A 375 6.43 19.23 -4.74
N CYS A 376 6.07 20.51 -4.67
CA CYS A 376 4.90 21.06 -5.36
C CYS A 376 4.99 20.89 -6.88
N GLN A 377 6.17 21.09 -7.48
CA GLN A 377 6.37 20.88 -8.91
C GLN A 377 6.17 19.42 -9.29
N ARG A 378 6.72 18.48 -8.52
CA ARG A 378 6.59 17.05 -8.79
C ARG A 378 5.17 16.54 -8.59
N ILE A 379 4.44 17.05 -7.59
CA ILE A 379 3.01 16.76 -7.40
C ILE A 379 2.20 17.19 -8.64
N ARG A 380 2.47 18.39 -9.20
CA ARG A 380 1.80 18.83 -10.43
C ARG A 380 2.14 17.94 -11.63
N ALA A 381 3.38 17.48 -11.73
CA ALA A 381 3.79 16.51 -12.74
C ALA A 381 3.03 15.17 -12.59
N CYS A 382 2.80 14.69 -11.36
CA CYS A 382 1.95 13.52 -11.12
C CYS A 382 0.54 13.69 -11.69
N GLY A 383 -0.09 14.84 -11.45
CA GLY A 383 -1.41 15.14 -12.03
C GLY A 383 -1.40 15.16 -13.56
N ALA A 384 -0.35 15.73 -14.18
CA ALA A 384 -0.18 15.70 -15.63
C ALA A 384 0.00 14.28 -16.17
N ALA A 385 0.78 13.44 -15.49
CA ALA A 385 0.98 12.04 -15.88
C ALA A 385 -0.33 11.23 -15.80
N LEU A 386 -1.16 11.43 -14.77
CA LEU A 386 -2.46 10.78 -14.69
C LEU A 386 -3.42 11.22 -15.81
N ARG A 387 -3.42 12.52 -16.16
CA ARG A 387 -4.22 13.05 -17.27
C ARG A 387 -3.78 12.48 -18.62
N ALA A 388 -2.48 12.48 -18.90
CA ALA A 388 -1.93 11.88 -20.12
C ALA A 388 -2.32 10.40 -20.27
N ASN A 389 -2.49 9.69 -19.15
CA ASN A 389 -2.85 8.27 -19.14
C ASN A 389 -4.33 7.99 -18.90
N CYS A 390 -5.21 9.00 -18.99
CA CYS A 390 -6.67 8.88 -18.83
C CYS A 390 -7.11 8.24 -17.50
N LEU A 391 -6.32 8.40 -16.44
CA LEU A 391 -6.67 7.91 -15.10
C LEU A 391 -7.51 8.93 -14.30
N VAL A 392 -7.49 10.19 -14.75
CA VAL A 392 -8.33 11.28 -14.25
C VAL A 392 -8.86 12.09 -15.44
N GLU A 393 -9.79 13.02 -15.20
CA GLU A 393 -10.27 13.93 -16.25
C GLU A 393 -9.15 14.79 -16.82
N ALA A 394 -9.07 14.83 -18.16
CA ALA A 394 -8.08 15.55 -18.92
C ALA A 394 -8.75 16.55 -19.88
N PRO A 395 -8.13 17.69 -20.18
CA PRO A 395 -8.57 18.57 -21.27
C PRO A 395 -8.59 17.83 -22.62
N GLU A 396 -9.47 18.24 -23.53
CA GLU A 396 -9.69 17.57 -24.84
C GLU A 396 -8.42 17.46 -25.70
N ASP A 397 -7.49 18.42 -25.62
CA ASP A 397 -6.26 18.45 -26.42
C ASP A 397 -5.07 17.69 -25.80
N THR A 398 -5.29 16.82 -24.81
CA THR A 398 -4.21 16.10 -24.15
C THR A 398 -3.66 14.99 -25.05
N ASP A 399 -2.35 14.96 -25.29
CA ASP A 399 -1.71 13.82 -25.95
C ASP A 399 -1.68 12.60 -25.01
N HIS A 400 -2.29 11.50 -25.46
CA HIS A 400 -2.44 10.26 -24.71
C HIS A 400 -1.47 9.16 -25.16
N GLY A 401 -0.60 9.45 -26.13
CA GLY A 401 0.33 8.47 -26.69
C GLY A 401 -0.36 7.27 -27.36
N ALA A 402 0.45 6.29 -27.78
CA ALA A 402 -0.04 5.11 -28.49
C ALA A 402 -0.99 4.26 -27.64
N THR A 403 -2.09 3.81 -28.24
CA THR A 403 -3.04 2.90 -27.61
C THR A 403 -2.56 1.45 -27.82
N PRO A 404 -2.35 0.67 -26.74
CA PRO A 404 -2.05 -0.76 -26.87
C PRO A 404 -3.25 -1.52 -27.43
N LEU A 405 -3.00 -2.55 -28.24
CA LEU A 405 -4.07 -3.41 -28.79
C LEU A 405 -4.87 -4.09 -27.68
N LEU A 406 -4.17 -4.65 -26.69
CA LEU A 406 -4.77 -5.38 -25.59
C LEU A 406 -4.32 -4.82 -24.23
N THR A 407 -5.27 -4.48 -23.37
CA THR A 407 -5.00 -4.15 -21.96
C THR A 407 -5.75 -5.13 -21.08
N ARG A 408 -5.07 -5.65 -20.07
CA ARG A 408 -5.63 -6.57 -19.08
C ARG A 408 -5.76 -5.89 -17.73
N PHE A 409 -6.88 -6.11 -17.08
CA PHE A 409 -7.17 -5.73 -15.71
C PHE A 409 -7.49 -6.98 -14.89
N VAL A 410 -7.19 -6.95 -13.59
CA VAL A 410 -7.46 -8.06 -12.68
C VAL A 410 -8.01 -7.51 -11.36
N VAL A 411 -9.13 -8.08 -10.89
CA VAL A 411 -9.73 -7.79 -9.58
C VAL A 411 -10.02 -9.12 -8.91
N ASP A 412 -9.41 -9.39 -7.76
CA ASP A 412 -9.55 -10.63 -6.99
C ASP A 412 -9.41 -11.93 -7.81
N GLY A 413 -8.59 -11.87 -8.85
CA GLY A 413 -8.31 -12.96 -9.79
C GLY A 413 -9.22 -12.97 -11.03
N ALA A 414 -10.36 -12.30 -11.04
CA ALA A 414 -11.19 -12.13 -12.24
C ALA A 414 -10.49 -11.19 -13.23
N CYS A 415 -10.49 -11.56 -14.50
CA CYS A 415 -9.81 -10.84 -15.56
C CYS A 415 -10.82 -10.07 -16.42
N CYS A 416 -10.47 -8.82 -16.74
CA CYS A 416 -11.18 -8.00 -17.71
C CYS A 416 -10.20 -7.57 -18.82
N TYR A 417 -10.63 -7.60 -20.07
CA TYR A 417 -9.80 -7.27 -21.22
C TYR A 417 -10.39 -6.12 -22.03
N LEU A 418 -9.56 -5.15 -22.38
CA LEU A 418 -9.87 -4.09 -23.33
C LEU A 418 -9.06 -4.31 -24.60
N LEU A 419 -9.76 -4.60 -25.70
CA LEU A 419 -9.22 -4.69 -27.04
C LEU A 419 -9.48 -3.38 -27.78
N ALA A 420 -8.45 -2.69 -28.27
CA ALA A 420 -8.59 -1.39 -28.90
C ALA A 420 -7.70 -1.25 -30.13
N ASP A 421 -8.28 -0.94 -31.29
CA ASP A 421 -7.52 -0.65 -32.49
C ASP A 421 -7.25 0.85 -32.61
N ALA A 422 -5.97 1.22 -32.64
CA ALA A 422 -5.55 2.62 -32.72
C ALA A 422 -5.98 3.32 -34.01
N THR A 423 -6.06 2.57 -35.12
CA THR A 423 -6.36 3.16 -36.44
C THR A 423 -7.84 3.47 -36.59
N SER A 424 -8.72 2.53 -36.24
CA SER A 424 -10.18 2.72 -36.34
C SER A 424 -10.79 3.39 -35.11
N GLN A 425 -10.04 3.55 -34.02
CA GLN A 425 -10.52 4.04 -32.73
C GLN A 425 -11.75 3.28 -32.22
N ARG A 426 -11.80 1.98 -32.50
CA ARG A 426 -12.85 1.07 -32.02
C ARG A 426 -12.29 0.15 -30.95
N CYS A 427 -13.13 -0.20 -29.99
CA CYS A 427 -12.74 -1.14 -28.94
C CYS A 427 -13.85 -2.10 -28.52
N VAL A 428 -13.45 -3.20 -27.90
CA VAL A 428 -14.33 -4.17 -27.23
C VAL A 428 -13.81 -4.36 -25.82
N VAL A 429 -14.73 -4.42 -24.86
CA VAL A 429 -14.44 -4.84 -23.49
C VAL A 429 -14.98 -6.26 -23.30
N VAL A 430 -14.17 -7.15 -22.75
CA VAL A 430 -14.53 -8.54 -22.45
C VAL A 430 -14.43 -8.77 -20.95
N ASP A 431 -15.46 -9.41 -20.38
CA ASP A 431 -15.63 -9.73 -18.96
C ASP A 431 -15.49 -8.47 -18.07
N PRO A 432 -16.35 -7.44 -18.24
CA PRO A 432 -16.30 -6.22 -17.44
C PRO A 432 -16.64 -6.48 -15.96
N LEU A 433 -15.87 -5.87 -15.07
CA LEU A 433 -16.03 -5.98 -13.61
C LEU A 433 -16.55 -4.68 -12.99
N PRO A 434 -17.38 -4.74 -11.94
CA PRO A 434 -17.98 -3.56 -11.30
C PRO A 434 -16.93 -2.51 -10.89
N GLU A 435 -15.82 -2.95 -10.33
CA GLU A 435 -14.72 -2.11 -9.83
C GLU A 435 -14.00 -1.36 -10.95
N LEU A 436 -14.12 -1.83 -12.20
CA LEU A 436 -13.45 -1.28 -13.37
C LEU A 436 -14.35 -0.38 -14.23
N VAL A 437 -15.68 -0.40 -14.03
CA VAL A 437 -16.64 0.36 -14.83
C VAL A 437 -16.25 1.84 -14.94
N GLY A 438 -15.98 2.48 -13.80
CA GLY A 438 -15.60 3.90 -13.76
C GLY A 438 -14.30 4.19 -14.53
N ARG A 439 -13.29 3.32 -14.38
CA ARG A 439 -11.98 3.44 -15.04
C ARG A 439 -12.08 3.24 -16.55
N LEU A 440 -12.82 2.22 -16.99
CA LEU A 440 -13.03 1.91 -18.41
C LEU A 440 -13.84 3.02 -19.09
N ALA A 441 -14.92 3.48 -18.47
CA ALA A 441 -15.71 4.59 -18.99
C ALA A 441 -14.88 5.88 -19.09
N GLN A 442 -14.03 6.16 -18.11
CA GLN A 442 -13.10 7.30 -18.15
C GLN A 442 -12.11 7.18 -19.30
N TRP A 443 -11.50 5.99 -19.47
CA TRP A 443 -10.56 5.74 -20.56
C TRP A 443 -11.21 5.95 -21.94
N LEU A 444 -12.44 5.45 -22.13
CA LEU A 444 -13.20 5.60 -23.38
C LEU A 444 -13.54 7.05 -23.69
N ARG A 445 -14.02 7.81 -22.69
CA ARG A 445 -14.32 9.23 -22.84
C ARG A 445 -13.06 10.03 -23.18
N CYS A 446 -11.99 9.78 -22.44
CA CYS A 446 -10.73 10.49 -22.58
C CYS A 446 -10.08 10.28 -23.96
N ARG A 447 -10.13 9.06 -24.51
CA ARG A 447 -9.54 8.76 -25.83
C ARG A 447 -10.51 8.88 -27.01
N GLY A 448 -11.81 9.07 -26.77
CA GLY A 448 -12.82 9.16 -27.83
C GLY A 448 -13.07 7.86 -28.60
N TYR A 449 -12.83 6.70 -28.00
CA TYR A 449 -13.00 5.41 -28.68
C TYR A 449 -14.47 5.00 -28.77
N THR A 450 -14.85 4.42 -29.91
CA THR A 450 -16.17 3.80 -30.08
C THR A 450 -16.19 2.39 -29.48
N LEU A 451 -17.00 2.20 -28.46
CA LEU A 451 -17.30 0.92 -27.84
C LEU A 451 -18.17 0.08 -28.79
N ALA A 452 -17.52 -0.84 -29.51
CA ALA A 452 -18.16 -1.70 -30.50
C ALA A 452 -19.00 -2.81 -29.85
N ALA A 453 -18.52 -3.38 -28.74
CA ALA A 453 -19.28 -4.30 -27.91
C ALA A 453 -18.71 -4.36 -26.49
N VAL A 454 -19.56 -4.79 -25.57
CA VAL A 454 -19.17 -5.26 -24.25
C VAL A 454 -19.62 -6.70 -24.18
N LEU A 455 -18.69 -7.63 -23.96
CA LEU A 455 -18.88 -9.06 -24.09
C LEU A 455 -18.61 -9.76 -22.77
N ASP A 456 -19.36 -10.82 -22.49
CA ASP A 456 -19.00 -11.80 -21.46
C ASP A 456 -18.61 -13.11 -22.15
N THR A 457 -17.62 -13.81 -21.62
CA THR A 457 -17.23 -15.14 -22.12
C THR A 457 -18.20 -16.22 -21.66
N HIS A 458 -18.93 -15.99 -20.57
CA HIS A 458 -19.92 -16.90 -20.02
C HIS A 458 -20.84 -16.19 -19.02
N SER A 459 -21.99 -16.79 -18.68
CA SER A 459 -22.75 -16.35 -17.51
C SER A 459 -21.97 -16.65 -16.23
N HIS A 460 -21.48 -15.60 -15.57
CA HIS A 460 -20.76 -15.71 -14.31
C HIS A 460 -21.70 -16.21 -13.19
N GLY A 461 -21.27 -17.24 -12.44
CA GLY A 461 -22.00 -17.77 -11.29
C GLY A 461 -21.61 -17.11 -9.97
N ASP A 462 -20.51 -16.38 -9.97
CA ASP A 462 -19.81 -15.80 -8.82
C ASP A 462 -19.97 -14.27 -8.74
N HIS A 463 -20.29 -13.61 -9.84
CA HIS A 463 -20.62 -12.18 -9.90
C HIS A 463 -21.62 -11.89 -11.03
N ALA A 464 -22.28 -10.72 -10.99
CA ALA A 464 -23.10 -10.26 -12.12
C ALA A 464 -22.21 -9.55 -13.15
N SER A 465 -22.49 -9.74 -14.44
CA SER A 465 -21.81 -8.99 -15.50
C SER A 465 -22.06 -7.49 -15.35
N SER A 466 -21.00 -6.69 -15.41
CA SER A 466 -21.09 -5.23 -15.45
C SER A 466 -21.24 -4.68 -16.87
N ALA A 467 -21.65 -5.49 -17.85
CA ALA A 467 -21.81 -5.04 -19.23
C ALA A 467 -22.85 -3.93 -19.38
N ALA A 468 -23.99 -4.06 -18.71
CA ALA A 468 -25.04 -3.04 -18.71
C ALA A 468 -24.59 -1.75 -18.00
N GLU A 469 -23.91 -1.89 -16.87
CA GLU A 469 -23.38 -0.77 -16.09
C GLU A 469 -22.32 0.02 -16.88
N LEU A 470 -21.40 -0.68 -17.55
CA LEU A 470 -20.40 -0.07 -18.40
C LEU A 470 -21.04 0.67 -19.59
N ARG A 471 -22.01 0.05 -20.28
CA ARG A 471 -22.75 0.73 -21.35
C ARG A 471 -23.49 1.97 -20.83
N ALA A 472 -24.08 1.92 -19.64
CA ALA A 472 -24.74 3.07 -19.04
C ALA A 472 -23.75 4.20 -18.67
N ALA A 473 -22.52 3.86 -18.27
CA ALA A 473 -21.48 4.81 -17.89
C ALA A 473 -20.76 5.49 -19.08
N VAL A 474 -20.89 4.92 -20.29
CA VAL A 474 -20.27 5.44 -21.52
C VAL A 474 -21.27 6.31 -22.28
N PRO A 475 -20.87 7.50 -22.78
CA PRO A 475 -21.76 8.34 -23.58
C PRO A 475 -22.33 7.60 -24.80
N ALA A 476 -23.63 7.78 -25.10
CA ALA A 476 -24.28 7.10 -26.23
C ALA A 476 -23.61 7.36 -27.58
N ALA A 477 -22.98 8.52 -27.76
CA ALA A 477 -22.21 8.87 -28.97
C ALA A 477 -20.97 7.99 -29.18
N LEU A 478 -20.44 7.38 -28.11
CA LEU A 478 -19.30 6.47 -28.14
C LEU A 478 -19.73 5.00 -28.17
N GLN A 479 -21.01 4.69 -28.35
CA GLN A 479 -21.51 3.31 -28.36
C GLN A 479 -21.98 2.90 -29.75
N ALA A 480 -21.67 1.66 -30.14
CA ALA A 480 -22.31 1.05 -31.29
C ALA A 480 -23.80 0.76 -31.00
N ALA A 481 -24.67 1.17 -31.92
CA ALA A 481 -26.11 0.91 -31.84
C ALA A 481 -26.45 -0.53 -32.25
N GLY A 482 -27.47 -1.10 -31.61
CA GLY A 482 -28.03 -2.41 -31.98
C GLY A 482 -28.41 -3.27 -30.79
N ALA A 483 -29.28 -4.25 -31.01
CA ALA A 483 -29.59 -5.27 -30.02
C ALA A 483 -28.42 -6.25 -29.90
N VAL A 484 -28.22 -6.77 -28.69
CA VAL A 484 -27.21 -7.78 -28.37
C VAL A 484 -27.86 -9.02 -27.76
N ASP A 485 -27.19 -10.16 -27.87
CA ASP A 485 -27.59 -11.37 -27.15
C ASP A 485 -27.16 -11.34 -25.67
N ALA A 486 -27.38 -12.45 -24.95
CA ALA A 486 -27.15 -12.54 -23.51
C ALA A 486 -25.69 -12.31 -23.10
N LEU A 487 -24.73 -12.60 -23.98
CA LEU A 487 -23.30 -12.39 -23.74
C LEU A 487 -22.80 -11.07 -24.35
N GLY A 488 -23.72 -10.20 -24.77
CA GLY A 488 -23.40 -8.87 -25.32
C GLY A 488 -22.96 -8.87 -26.78
N TRP A 489 -23.07 -10.02 -27.48
CA TRP A 489 -22.72 -10.11 -28.90
C TRP A 489 -23.77 -9.45 -29.79
N PRO A 490 -23.41 -8.63 -30.79
CA PRO A 490 -24.38 -7.98 -31.67
C PRO A 490 -25.25 -8.97 -32.45
N GLN A 491 -26.57 -8.80 -32.38
CA GLN A 491 -27.52 -9.73 -32.99
C GLN A 491 -27.36 -9.78 -34.52
N GLY A 492 -27.25 -10.99 -35.07
CA GLY A 492 -27.07 -11.20 -36.52
C GLY A 492 -25.64 -10.98 -37.04
N ALA A 493 -24.71 -10.51 -36.20
CA ALA A 493 -23.31 -10.38 -36.57
C ALA A 493 -22.59 -11.74 -36.53
N THR A 494 -21.84 -12.07 -37.57
CA THR A 494 -20.93 -13.22 -37.58
C THR A 494 -19.57 -12.88 -36.97
N GLN A 495 -19.17 -11.60 -37.04
CA GLN A 495 -17.90 -11.07 -36.54
C GLN A 495 -18.07 -9.62 -36.06
N ILE A 496 -17.20 -9.18 -35.14
CA ILE A 496 -17.09 -7.78 -34.71
C ILE A 496 -15.81 -7.18 -35.28
N ALA A 497 -15.92 -6.14 -36.10
CA ALA A 497 -14.79 -5.46 -36.72
C ALA A 497 -14.22 -4.34 -35.83
N LEU A 498 -12.89 -4.33 -35.71
CA LEU A 498 -12.05 -3.35 -35.00
C LEU A 498 -10.94 -2.85 -35.94
N GLY A 499 -11.30 -2.41 -37.14
CA GLY A 499 -10.32 -1.98 -38.15
C GLY A 499 -9.58 -3.16 -38.77
N ALA A 500 -8.25 -3.25 -38.57
CA ALA A 500 -7.43 -4.35 -39.07
C ALA A 500 -7.74 -5.69 -38.37
N TYR A 501 -8.34 -5.62 -37.20
CA TYR A 501 -8.69 -6.78 -36.38
C TYR A 501 -10.17 -7.12 -36.46
N ARG A 502 -10.48 -8.40 -36.22
CA ARG A 502 -11.86 -8.90 -36.12
C ARG A 502 -11.96 -9.95 -35.02
N LEU A 503 -13.07 -9.91 -34.30
CA LEU A 503 -13.45 -10.96 -33.36
C LEU A 503 -14.46 -11.91 -34.02
N SER A 504 -14.26 -13.21 -33.87
CA SER A 504 -15.28 -14.24 -34.10
C SER A 504 -15.54 -15.02 -32.82
N ARG A 505 -16.74 -15.60 -32.68
CA ARG A 505 -17.13 -16.40 -31.52
C ARG A 505 -17.05 -17.90 -31.81
N LEU A 506 -16.64 -18.67 -30.80
CA LEU A 506 -16.60 -20.13 -30.81
C LEU A 506 -17.32 -20.63 -29.55
N ALA A 507 -18.45 -21.32 -29.71
CA ALA A 507 -19.18 -21.88 -28.57
C ALA A 507 -18.38 -23.05 -27.96
N LEU A 508 -18.14 -22.99 -26.66
CA LEU A 508 -17.35 -23.96 -25.89
C LEU A 508 -18.12 -24.41 -24.63
N PRO A 509 -19.34 -24.97 -24.75
CA PRO A 509 -20.12 -25.41 -23.61
C PRO A 509 -19.34 -26.42 -22.76
N GLY A 510 -19.38 -26.26 -21.45
CA GLY A 510 -18.60 -27.08 -20.53
C GLY A 510 -18.63 -26.49 -19.14
N HIS A 511 -17.81 -25.45 -18.93
CA HIS A 511 -17.78 -24.70 -17.69
C HIS A 511 -19.15 -24.13 -17.35
N THR A 512 -19.75 -23.44 -18.31
CA THR A 512 -21.18 -23.14 -18.39
C THR A 512 -21.73 -23.63 -19.73
N ALA A 513 -23.05 -23.74 -19.84
CA ALA A 513 -23.72 -24.11 -21.09
C ALA A 513 -23.58 -23.04 -22.18
N ASP A 514 -23.35 -21.78 -21.81
CA ASP A 514 -23.17 -20.64 -22.70
C ASP A 514 -21.71 -20.21 -22.88
N SER A 515 -20.76 -20.92 -22.27
CA SER A 515 -19.32 -20.64 -22.38
C SER A 515 -18.89 -20.48 -23.84
N THR A 516 -18.22 -19.37 -24.12
CA THR A 516 -17.86 -18.91 -25.46
C THR A 516 -16.45 -18.35 -25.46
N ALA A 517 -15.64 -18.76 -26.44
CA ALA A 517 -14.37 -18.12 -26.74
C ALA A 517 -14.53 -17.03 -27.81
N TYR A 518 -13.78 -15.94 -27.65
CA TYR A 518 -13.65 -14.89 -28.64
C TYR A 518 -12.26 -14.95 -29.28
N LEU A 519 -12.22 -15.19 -30.59
CA LEU A 519 -11.00 -15.38 -31.37
C LEU A 519 -10.64 -14.07 -32.06
N LEU A 520 -9.45 -13.54 -31.77
CA LEU A 520 -8.94 -12.30 -32.38
C LEU A 520 -8.11 -12.62 -33.62
N HIS A 521 -8.54 -12.12 -34.76
CA HIS A 521 -7.84 -12.28 -36.03
C HIS A 521 -7.32 -10.94 -36.55
N GLU A 522 -6.17 -10.98 -37.21
CA GLU A 522 -5.64 -9.92 -38.07
C GLU A 522 -5.56 -10.46 -39.51
N GLY A 523 -6.36 -9.92 -40.41
CA GLY A 523 -6.60 -10.61 -41.68
C GLY A 523 -7.04 -12.06 -41.43
N ALA A 524 -6.50 -13.04 -42.16
CA ALA A 524 -6.82 -14.46 -41.97
C ALA A 524 -6.12 -15.11 -40.75
N GLN A 525 -5.14 -14.45 -40.16
CA GLN A 525 -4.30 -15.03 -39.11
C GLN A 525 -4.96 -14.88 -37.73
N LEU A 526 -5.04 -15.98 -36.99
CA LEU A 526 -5.42 -15.98 -35.58
C LEU A 526 -4.25 -15.45 -34.73
N GLN A 527 -4.52 -14.46 -33.88
CA GLN A 527 -3.52 -13.85 -33.00
C GLN A 527 -3.59 -14.42 -31.58
N LEU A 528 -4.79 -14.47 -31.01
CA LEU A 528 -5.05 -14.99 -29.66
C LEU A 528 -6.53 -15.38 -29.51
N ALA A 529 -6.85 -16.08 -28.42
CA ALA A 529 -8.21 -16.44 -28.05
C ALA A 529 -8.50 -16.06 -26.60
N LEU A 530 -9.59 -15.34 -26.35
CA LEU A 530 -10.15 -15.16 -25.01
C LEU A 530 -11.09 -16.34 -24.74
N VAL A 531 -10.72 -17.23 -23.83
CA VAL A 531 -11.38 -18.54 -23.65
C VAL A 531 -12.27 -18.61 -22.40
N GLY A 532 -12.39 -17.50 -21.67
CA GLY A 532 -13.07 -17.47 -20.37
C GLY A 532 -12.47 -18.52 -19.44
N ASP A 533 -13.32 -19.23 -18.71
CA ASP A 533 -12.88 -20.25 -17.77
C ASP A 533 -12.70 -21.64 -18.40
N THR A 534 -12.88 -21.78 -19.72
CA THR A 534 -12.73 -23.09 -20.40
C THR A 534 -11.34 -23.70 -20.18
N VAL A 535 -10.29 -22.88 -20.25
CA VAL A 535 -8.91 -23.28 -19.95
C VAL A 535 -8.28 -22.18 -19.11
N LEU A 536 -7.74 -22.57 -17.95
CA LEU A 536 -7.13 -21.66 -16.98
C LEU A 536 -5.64 -22.01 -16.83
N PRO A 537 -4.75 -21.06 -16.50
CA PRO A 537 -3.35 -21.37 -16.24
C PRO A 537 -3.16 -22.35 -15.07
N GLY A 538 -2.88 -23.62 -15.35
CA GLY A 538 -2.72 -24.71 -14.38
C GLY A 538 -4.02 -25.43 -13.99
N ALA A 539 -5.15 -25.12 -14.64
CA ALA A 539 -6.46 -25.68 -14.31
C ALA A 539 -7.43 -25.71 -15.51
N LEU A 540 -8.58 -26.35 -15.32
CA LEU A 540 -9.74 -26.22 -16.22
C LEU A 540 -10.89 -25.64 -15.40
N GLY A 541 -11.72 -24.78 -15.99
CA GLY A 541 -12.86 -24.18 -15.32
C GLY A 541 -13.81 -25.23 -14.76
N ARG A 542 -14.46 -24.93 -13.64
CA ARG A 542 -15.38 -25.83 -12.94
C ARG A 542 -16.53 -26.30 -13.80
N SER A 543 -17.06 -27.48 -13.53
CA SER A 543 -18.16 -28.06 -14.32
C SER A 543 -19.32 -28.58 -13.47
N ASP A 544 -19.37 -28.16 -12.22
CA ASP A 544 -20.32 -28.59 -11.19
C ASP A 544 -21.35 -27.52 -10.81
N PHE A 545 -21.42 -26.41 -11.55
CA PHE A 545 -22.45 -25.39 -11.35
C PHE A 545 -23.79 -25.81 -11.99
N ALA A 546 -24.89 -25.24 -11.50
CA ALA A 546 -26.22 -25.52 -12.04
C ALA A 546 -26.33 -25.17 -13.54
N GLN A 547 -25.59 -24.16 -14.00
CA GLN A 547 -25.51 -23.78 -15.41
C GLN A 547 -24.42 -24.51 -16.21
N SER A 548 -23.67 -25.45 -15.62
CA SER A 548 -22.59 -26.19 -16.31
C SER A 548 -23.12 -27.20 -17.33
N ALA A 549 -22.27 -27.55 -18.29
CA ALA A 549 -22.54 -28.58 -19.30
C ALA A 549 -21.40 -29.62 -19.35
N PRO A 550 -21.16 -30.38 -18.25
CA PRO A 550 -19.96 -31.21 -18.08
C PRO A 550 -19.72 -32.22 -19.22
N LEU A 551 -20.78 -32.80 -19.79
CA LEU A 551 -20.68 -33.74 -20.91
C LEU A 551 -20.29 -33.08 -22.24
N ALA A 552 -20.49 -31.77 -22.40
CA ALA A 552 -20.10 -31.05 -23.60
C ALA A 552 -18.61 -30.62 -23.57
N TYR A 553 -18.03 -30.53 -22.37
CA TYR A 553 -16.72 -29.93 -22.13
C TYR A 553 -15.59 -30.62 -22.90
N ALA A 554 -15.51 -31.95 -22.88
CA ALA A 554 -14.47 -32.67 -23.62
C ALA A 554 -14.54 -32.40 -25.14
N GLY A 555 -15.75 -32.27 -25.69
CA GLY A 555 -15.96 -31.88 -27.09
C GLY A 555 -15.47 -30.46 -27.36
N SER A 556 -15.80 -29.52 -26.46
CA SER A 556 -15.32 -28.14 -26.52
C SER A 556 -13.80 -28.02 -26.47
N LEU A 557 -13.11 -28.83 -25.65
CA LEU A 557 -11.64 -28.85 -25.60
C LEU A 557 -11.01 -29.33 -26.91
N ARG A 558 -11.59 -30.35 -27.55
CA ARG A 558 -11.13 -30.81 -28.88
C ARG A 558 -11.39 -29.77 -29.96
N LEU A 559 -12.60 -29.21 -29.98
CA LEU A 559 -12.97 -28.14 -30.92
C LEU A 559 -12.05 -26.93 -30.78
N LEU A 560 -11.73 -26.53 -29.54
CA LEU A 560 -10.76 -25.49 -29.27
C LEU A 560 -9.39 -25.84 -29.86
N ALA A 561 -8.88 -27.06 -29.62
CA ALA A 561 -7.58 -27.51 -30.14
C ALA A 561 -7.52 -27.65 -31.67
N GLU A 562 -8.64 -27.95 -32.33
CA GLU A 562 -8.75 -27.94 -33.79
C GLU A 562 -8.77 -26.51 -34.35
N THR A 563 -9.30 -25.57 -33.58
CA THR A 563 -9.47 -24.17 -34.00
C THR A 563 -8.21 -23.33 -33.73
N VAL A 564 -7.53 -23.57 -32.62
CA VAL A 564 -6.34 -22.81 -32.19
C VAL A 564 -5.09 -23.67 -32.30
N GLY A 565 -3.98 -23.10 -32.76
CA GLY A 565 -2.69 -23.79 -32.76
C GLY A 565 -2.19 -24.06 -31.34
N PRO A 566 -1.27 -25.04 -31.14
CA PRO A 566 -0.78 -25.45 -29.82
C PRO A 566 -0.07 -24.34 -29.03
N GLN A 567 0.44 -23.32 -29.72
CA GLN A 567 1.14 -22.17 -29.14
C GLN A 567 0.31 -20.88 -29.15
N THR A 568 -0.96 -20.94 -29.55
CA THR A 568 -1.85 -19.77 -29.51
C THR A 568 -2.03 -19.33 -28.07
N LEU A 569 -1.86 -18.02 -27.80
CA LEU A 569 -2.13 -17.47 -26.48
C LEU A 569 -3.62 -17.55 -26.17
N LEU A 570 -3.94 -18.21 -25.06
CA LEU A 570 -5.27 -18.31 -24.50
C LEU A 570 -5.36 -17.42 -23.26
N LEU A 571 -6.35 -16.53 -23.26
CA LEU A 571 -6.58 -15.57 -22.19
C LEU A 571 -7.76 -16.04 -21.32
N PRO A 572 -7.54 -16.29 -20.03
CA PRO A 572 -8.56 -16.85 -19.15
C PRO A 572 -9.52 -15.78 -18.61
N GLY A 573 -10.70 -16.20 -18.16
CA GLY A 573 -11.61 -15.36 -17.36
C GLY A 573 -11.09 -15.15 -15.94
N HIS A 574 -10.31 -16.09 -15.41
CA HIS A 574 -9.68 -16.00 -14.08
C HIS A 574 -8.18 -16.33 -14.08
N ASP A 575 -7.40 -15.60 -13.27
CA ASP A 575 -5.99 -15.84 -13.02
C ASP A 575 -5.59 -15.33 -11.63
N TYR A 576 -5.60 -16.27 -10.67
CA TYR A 576 -5.29 -15.97 -9.27
C TYR A 576 -3.78 -15.82 -8.99
N ASP A 577 -2.90 -16.22 -9.92
CA ASP A 577 -1.45 -16.27 -9.73
C ASP A 577 -0.67 -15.22 -10.51
N ASN A 578 -1.35 -14.38 -11.31
CA ASN A 578 -0.69 -13.47 -12.26
C ASN A 578 0.17 -14.24 -13.29
N ARG A 579 -0.39 -15.29 -13.89
CA ARG A 579 0.21 -16.08 -14.97
C ARG A 579 -0.07 -15.52 -16.37
N PHE A 580 -0.99 -14.55 -16.49
CA PHE A 580 -1.32 -13.77 -17.70
C PHE A 580 -2.00 -14.54 -18.83
N ALA A 581 -1.35 -15.55 -19.36
CA ALA A 581 -1.84 -16.34 -20.47
C ALA A 581 -1.39 -17.80 -20.34
N CYS A 582 -2.02 -18.65 -21.12
CA CYS A 582 -1.62 -20.03 -21.31
C CYS A 582 -1.59 -20.42 -22.79
N THR A 583 -1.10 -21.62 -23.09
CA THR A 583 -1.24 -22.25 -24.40
C THR A 583 -1.72 -23.68 -24.20
N LEU A 584 -2.39 -24.27 -25.19
CA LEU A 584 -2.81 -25.67 -25.09
C LEU A 584 -1.64 -26.61 -24.86
N ALA A 585 -0.47 -26.33 -25.44
CA ALA A 585 0.73 -27.14 -25.23
C ALA A 585 1.18 -27.13 -23.76
N VAL A 586 1.25 -25.94 -23.14
CA VAL A 586 1.65 -25.81 -21.73
C VAL A 586 0.62 -26.45 -20.80
N GLU A 587 -0.68 -26.19 -21.03
CA GLU A 587 -1.71 -26.76 -20.16
C GLU A 587 -1.86 -28.26 -20.37
N ALA A 588 -1.76 -28.79 -21.58
CA ALA A 588 -1.83 -30.23 -21.81
C ALA A 588 -0.64 -30.96 -21.16
N ALA A 589 0.53 -30.34 -21.09
CA ALA A 589 1.67 -30.91 -20.37
C ALA A 589 1.44 -30.95 -18.84
N ALA A 590 0.68 -29.99 -18.30
CA ALA A 590 0.45 -29.85 -16.87
C ALA A 590 -0.84 -30.52 -16.35
N GLN A 591 -1.87 -30.65 -17.19
CA GLN A 591 -3.21 -31.07 -16.82
C GLN A 591 -3.59 -32.41 -17.46
N PRO A 592 -3.55 -33.52 -16.71
CA PRO A 592 -3.81 -34.86 -17.23
C PRO A 592 -5.18 -35.03 -17.90
N LEU A 593 -6.22 -34.34 -17.41
CA LEU A 593 -7.55 -34.44 -18.03
C LEU A 593 -7.59 -33.79 -19.41
N LEU A 594 -6.88 -32.67 -19.58
CA LEU A 594 -6.75 -32.01 -20.89
C LEU A 594 -5.93 -32.89 -21.84
N ALA A 595 -4.77 -33.39 -21.39
CA ALA A 595 -3.96 -34.33 -22.16
C ALA A 595 -4.76 -35.55 -22.62
N GLY A 596 -5.52 -36.17 -21.71
CA GLY A 596 -6.32 -37.35 -21.99
C GLY A 596 -7.40 -37.07 -23.05
N VAL A 597 -8.05 -35.90 -23.01
CA VAL A 597 -9.04 -35.51 -24.03
C VAL A 597 -8.40 -35.28 -25.40
N LEU A 598 -7.27 -34.55 -25.44
CA LEU A 598 -6.57 -34.22 -26.69
C LEU A 598 -5.88 -35.43 -27.33
N GLN A 599 -5.47 -36.42 -26.52
CA GLN A 599 -4.89 -37.69 -26.99
C GLN A 599 -5.95 -38.75 -27.32
N GLY A 600 -7.25 -38.44 -27.15
CA GLY A 600 -8.35 -39.37 -27.41
C GLY A 600 -8.48 -40.50 -26.38
N GLN A 601 -7.84 -40.38 -25.22
CA GLN A 601 -7.85 -41.36 -24.13
C GLN A 601 -9.08 -41.21 -23.21
N LEU A 602 -9.66 -40.01 -23.14
CA LEU A 602 -10.86 -39.72 -22.37
C LEU A 602 -12.01 -39.32 -23.31
N ASP A 603 -13.12 -40.04 -23.23
CA ASP A 603 -14.38 -39.62 -23.83
C ASP A 603 -15.12 -38.62 -22.93
N ALA A 604 -16.27 -38.12 -23.39
CA ALA A 604 -17.04 -37.09 -22.68
C ALA A 604 -17.52 -37.55 -21.29
N ALA A 605 -17.95 -38.81 -21.14
CA ALA A 605 -18.47 -39.32 -19.88
C ALA A 605 -17.33 -39.57 -18.88
N ALA A 606 -16.22 -40.16 -19.34
CA ALA A 606 -15.03 -40.40 -18.54
C ALA A 606 -14.39 -39.09 -18.07
N PHE A 607 -14.30 -38.09 -18.96
CA PHE A 607 -13.83 -36.75 -18.59
C PHE A 607 -14.74 -36.11 -17.53
N ALA A 608 -16.05 -36.09 -17.74
CA ALA A 608 -16.99 -35.47 -16.81
C ALA A 608 -16.93 -36.13 -15.42
N ALA A 609 -16.84 -37.45 -15.35
CA ALA A 609 -16.71 -38.18 -14.09
C ALA A 609 -15.38 -37.89 -13.37
N ALA A 610 -14.25 -37.91 -14.10
CA ALA A 610 -12.94 -37.63 -13.53
C ALA A 610 -12.81 -36.17 -13.06
N LYS A 611 -13.40 -35.23 -13.83
CA LYS A 611 -13.44 -33.82 -13.47
C LYS A 611 -14.31 -33.55 -12.25
N ALA A 612 -15.48 -34.17 -12.15
CA ALA A 612 -16.34 -34.07 -10.96
C ALA A 612 -15.63 -34.59 -9.70
N ALA A 613 -14.84 -35.67 -9.80
CA ALA A 613 -14.05 -36.16 -8.67
C ALA A 613 -12.92 -35.19 -8.26
N LEU A 614 -12.30 -34.52 -9.23
CA LEU A 614 -11.24 -33.54 -8.99
C LEU A 614 -11.78 -32.24 -8.36
N GLU A 615 -13.05 -31.91 -8.58
CA GLU A 615 -13.71 -30.69 -8.10
C GLU A 615 -14.38 -30.83 -6.73
N GLN A 616 -14.38 -32.04 -6.15
CA GLN A 616 -14.90 -32.27 -4.80
C GLN A 616 -14.06 -31.55 -3.74
N ASP A 617 -14.74 -30.88 -2.82
CA ASP A 617 -14.14 -30.24 -1.63
C ASP A 617 -13.02 -29.22 -1.91
N LEU A 618 -13.12 -28.47 -3.01
CA LEU A 618 -12.16 -27.41 -3.32
C LEU A 618 -12.13 -26.33 -2.23
N ALA A 619 -10.95 -26.07 -1.70
CA ALA A 619 -10.73 -25.00 -0.74
C ALA A 619 -11.02 -23.62 -1.39
N PRO A 620 -11.46 -22.63 -0.59
CA PRO A 620 -11.54 -21.25 -1.05
C PRO A 620 -10.19 -20.73 -1.57
N THR A 621 -10.22 -19.80 -2.52
CA THR A 621 -9.02 -19.14 -3.03
C THR A 621 -8.33 -18.30 -1.94
N ALA A 622 -7.14 -17.78 -2.24
CA ALA A 622 -6.46 -16.79 -1.40
C ALA A 622 -7.25 -15.47 -1.20
N TYR A 623 -8.33 -15.27 -1.97
CA TYR A 623 -9.27 -14.16 -1.87
C TYR A 623 -10.56 -14.54 -1.10
N GLN A 624 -10.61 -15.74 -0.51
CA GLN A 624 -11.79 -16.30 0.15
C GLN A 624 -13.00 -16.45 -0.79
N THR A 625 -12.77 -16.43 -2.10
CA THR A 625 -13.78 -16.72 -3.13
C THR A 625 -13.76 -18.21 -3.49
N MET A 626 -14.79 -18.70 -4.16
CA MET A 626 -14.74 -20.04 -4.72
C MET A 626 -13.69 -20.09 -5.85
N ALA A 627 -12.86 -21.12 -5.87
CA ALA A 627 -11.92 -21.32 -6.97
C ALA A 627 -12.68 -21.70 -8.24
N CYS A 628 -12.39 -21.04 -9.37
CA CYS A 628 -13.00 -21.35 -10.66
C CYS A 628 -12.44 -22.62 -11.32
N GLY A 629 -11.42 -23.27 -10.75
CA GLY A 629 -10.88 -24.54 -11.26
C GLY A 629 -9.96 -25.23 -10.27
N ALA A 630 -9.91 -26.56 -10.33
CA ALA A 630 -8.99 -27.38 -9.54
C ALA A 630 -7.57 -27.29 -10.11
N ARG A 631 -6.62 -26.77 -9.33
CA ARG A 631 -5.22 -26.74 -9.72
C ARG A 631 -4.59 -28.11 -9.60
N VAL A 632 -3.86 -28.50 -10.64
CA VAL A 632 -3.18 -29.81 -10.70
C VAL A 632 -1.69 -29.69 -10.97
N ASP A 633 -1.21 -28.49 -11.29
CA ASP A 633 0.21 -28.26 -11.47
C ASP A 633 0.90 -28.05 -10.11
N ALA A 634 2.02 -28.73 -9.90
CA ALA A 634 2.95 -28.32 -8.86
C ALA A 634 3.43 -26.91 -9.21
N ALA A 635 3.43 -25.98 -8.25
CA ALA A 635 4.05 -24.67 -8.44
C ALA A 635 5.41 -24.87 -9.12
N THR A 636 5.53 -24.45 -10.38
CA THR A 636 6.68 -24.78 -11.22
C THR A 636 7.96 -24.51 -10.43
N PRO A 637 8.89 -25.47 -10.25
CA PRO A 637 10.06 -25.26 -9.41
C PRO A 637 10.82 -24.04 -9.90
N THR A 638 10.69 -22.96 -9.14
CA THR A 638 11.21 -21.65 -9.44
C THR A 638 12.70 -21.68 -9.14
N GLY A 639 13.52 -22.10 -10.11
CA GLY A 639 14.90 -21.62 -10.13
C GLY A 639 14.85 -20.09 -9.93
N CYS A 640 15.70 -19.54 -9.06
CA CYS A 640 15.63 -18.14 -8.66
C CYS A 640 15.42 -17.23 -9.89
N VAL A 641 14.23 -16.63 -10.00
CA VAL A 641 13.93 -15.67 -11.09
C VAL A 641 14.57 -14.33 -10.80
N GLU A 642 14.89 -14.07 -9.53
CA GLU A 642 15.49 -12.83 -9.09
C GLU A 642 17.00 -12.85 -9.34
N LEU A 643 17.46 -11.84 -10.09
CA LEU A 643 18.87 -11.54 -10.26
C LEU A 643 19.28 -10.47 -9.26
N PRO A 644 20.35 -10.70 -8.48
CA PRO A 644 21.01 -9.63 -7.75
C PRO A 644 21.44 -8.52 -8.71
N VAL A 645 21.36 -7.26 -8.26
CA VAL A 645 21.70 -6.07 -9.06
C VAL A 645 23.06 -6.20 -9.77
N ALA A 646 24.09 -6.65 -9.05
CA ALA A 646 25.43 -6.84 -9.63
C ALA A 646 25.45 -7.82 -10.81
N ARG A 647 24.60 -8.84 -10.80
CA ARG A 647 24.50 -9.80 -11.89
C ARG A 647 23.73 -9.24 -13.08
N ALA A 648 22.67 -8.46 -12.83
CA ALA A 648 21.94 -7.75 -13.88
C ALA A 648 22.85 -6.74 -14.60
N GLN A 649 23.69 -5.99 -13.86
CA GLN A 649 24.68 -5.08 -14.43
C GLN A 649 25.75 -5.83 -15.25
N ALA A 650 26.23 -6.98 -14.78
CA ALA A 650 27.18 -7.78 -15.52
C ALA A 650 26.60 -8.28 -16.86
N LEU A 651 25.32 -8.65 -16.90
CA LEU A 651 24.64 -9.04 -18.13
C LEU A 651 24.57 -7.89 -19.16
N GLN A 652 24.44 -6.64 -18.71
CA GLN A 652 24.45 -5.46 -19.60
C GLN A 652 25.85 -5.19 -20.20
N GLN A 653 26.91 -5.50 -19.45
CA GLN A 653 28.30 -5.19 -19.87
C GLN A 653 28.89 -6.24 -20.81
N VAL A 654 28.44 -7.48 -20.72
CA VAL A 654 28.81 -8.53 -21.68
C VAL A 654 28.03 -8.24 -22.96
N GLY A 655 28.69 -7.85 -24.04
CA GLY A 655 28.08 -7.39 -25.31
C GLY A 655 27.22 -8.41 -26.09
N GLY A 656 26.52 -9.33 -25.41
CA GLY A 656 25.41 -10.10 -25.94
C GLY A 656 24.11 -9.30 -25.92
N ALA A 657 23.14 -9.71 -26.74
CA ALA A 657 21.82 -9.07 -26.81
C ALA A 657 21.00 -9.41 -25.56
N VAL A 658 21.03 -8.55 -24.54
CA VAL A 658 20.11 -8.62 -23.39
C VAL A 658 18.94 -7.68 -23.66
N LEU A 659 17.72 -8.18 -23.44
CA LEU A 659 16.50 -7.38 -23.49
C LEU A 659 16.13 -6.93 -22.09
N LEU A 660 16.10 -5.61 -21.88
CA LEU A 660 15.62 -5.01 -20.64
C LEU A 660 14.18 -4.56 -20.82
N VAL A 661 13.34 -4.84 -19.82
CA VAL A 661 11.91 -4.52 -19.92
C VAL A 661 11.43 -3.82 -18.66
N ASP A 662 11.03 -2.56 -18.83
CA ASP A 662 10.35 -1.78 -17.81
C ASP A 662 8.87 -2.16 -17.74
N VAL A 663 8.46 -2.83 -16.66
CA VAL A 663 7.06 -3.24 -16.46
C VAL A 663 6.26 -2.32 -15.53
N ARG A 664 6.78 -1.12 -15.24
CA ARG A 664 6.02 -0.08 -14.53
C ARG A 664 4.84 0.40 -15.38
N GLU A 665 3.81 0.96 -14.75
CA GLU A 665 2.68 1.52 -15.51
C GLU A 665 3.11 2.78 -16.26
N PRO A 666 2.43 3.16 -17.36
CA PRO A 666 2.83 4.30 -18.19
C PRO A 666 3.05 5.61 -17.42
N TYR A 667 2.19 5.89 -16.43
CA TYR A 667 2.31 7.10 -15.61
C TYR A 667 3.58 7.12 -14.75
N GLU A 668 4.12 5.96 -14.36
CA GLU A 668 5.39 5.86 -13.63
C GLU A 668 6.57 6.02 -14.57
N GLN A 669 6.49 5.42 -15.76
CA GLN A 669 7.51 5.51 -16.80
C GLN A 669 7.72 6.97 -17.25
N GLN A 670 6.63 7.76 -17.31
CA GLN A 670 6.68 9.18 -17.62
C GLN A 670 7.36 10.04 -16.54
N LEU A 671 7.22 9.66 -15.26
CA LEU A 671 7.72 10.46 -14.13
C LEU A 671 9.16 10.14 -13.71
N GLY A 672 9.60 8.90 -13.92
CA GLY A 672 10.91 8.45 -13.44
C GLY A 672 11.67 7.63 -14.47
N GLN A 673 12.89 8.06 -14.77
CA GLN A 673 13.84 7.28 -15.59
C GLN A 673 14.44 6.11 -14.79
N ALA A 674 14.90 5.06 -15.48
CA ALA A 674 15.65 3.95 -14.88
C ALA A 674 17.16 4.23 -14.99
N PRO A 675 17.82 4.77 -13.94
CA PRO A 675 19.17 5.31 -14.08
C PRO A 675 20.18 4.22 -14.44
N GLY A 676 20.86 4.39 -15.59
CA GLY A 676 21.93 3.49 -16.03
C GLY A 676 21.47 2.12 -16.53
N MET A 677 20.17 1.89 -16.70
CA MET A 677 19.65 0.63 -17.28
C MET A 677 19.62 0.67 -18.81
N ASP A 678 19.41 1.84 -19.42
CA ASP A 678 19.19 1.96 -20.87
C ASP A 678 20.49 2.14 -21.70
N GLU A 679 21.67 2.09 -21.08
CA GLU A 679 22.95 2.28 -21.77
C GLU A 679 23.47 0.95 -22.35
N GLY A 680 23.45 0.80 -23.68
CA GLY A 680 24.09 -0.30 -24.41
C GLY A 680 23.25 -1.57 -24.60
N ALA A 681 22.06 -1.66 -24.00
CA ALA A 681 21.11 -2.76 -24.17
C ALA A 681 19.84 -2.32 -24.91
N SER A 682 19.12 -3.24 -25.56
CA SER A 682 17.78 -2.95 -26.07
C SER A 682 16.82 -2.84 -24.89
N SER A 683 16.26 -1.66 -24.65
CA SER A 683 15.27 -1.41 -23.61
C SER A 683 13.88 -1.27 -24.20
N GLN A 684 12.88 -1.87 -23.56
CA GLN A 684 11.47 -1.75 -23.91
C GLN A 684 10.65 -1.30 -22.71
N ALA A 685 9.79 -0.31 -22.90
CA ALA A 685 8.77 0.06 -21.93
C ALA A 685 7.49 -0.74 -22.22
N VAL A 686 7.21 -1.77 -21.43
CA VAL A 686 6.04 -2.64 -21.59
C VAL A 686 5.36 -2.79 -20.22
N PRO A 687 4.41 -1.91 -19.89
CA PRO A 687 3.64 -2.01 -18.67
C PRO A 687 3.06 -3.40 -18.43
N LEU A 688 3.00 -3.80 -17.17
CA LEU A 688 2.49 -5.12 -16.81
C LEU A 688 1.06 -5.35 -17.33
N SER A 689 0.22 -4.30 -17.32
CA SER A 689 -1.15 -4.32 -17.86
C SER A 689 -1.25 -4.59 -19.37
N VAL A 690 -0.18 -4.37 -20.13
CA VAL A 690 -0.13 -4.58 -21.60
C VAL A 690 0.88 -5.66 -22.00
N LEU A 691 1.42 -6.40 -21.03
CA LEU A 691 2.45 -7.43 -21.22
C LEU A 691 2.08 -8.44 -22.31
N LEU A 692 0.79 -8.78 -22.43
CA LEU A 692 0.27 -9.75 -23.40
C LEU A 692 0.60 -9.39 -24.86
N ASN A 693 0.74 -8.12 -25.20
CA ASN A 693 1.07 -7.70 -26.57
C ASN A 693 2.52 -8.03 -26.95
N ALA A 694 3.44 -8.10 -25.97
CA ALA A 694 4.86 -8.32 -26.21
C ALA A 694 5.28 -9.79 -26.08
N LEU A 695 4.46 -10.62 -25.42
CA LEU A 695 4.75 -12.05 -25.23
C LEU A 695 5.11 -12.80 -26.53
N PRO A 696 4.37 -12.67 -27.65
CA PRO A 696 4.73 -13.37 -28.89
C PRO A 696 6.12 -13.03 -29.40
N GLN A 697 6.52 -11.76 -29.29
CA GLN A 697 7.85 -11.29 -29.69
C GLN A 697 8.93 -11.87 -28.77
N TRP A 698 8.70 -11.89 -27.46
CA TRP A 698 9.67 -12.41 -26.50
C TRP A 698 9.82 -13.94 -26.59
N LEU A 699 8.74 -14.67 -26.85
CA LEU A 699 8.78 -16.12 -27.07
C LEU A 699 9.47 -16.51 -28.38
N ALA A 700 9.55 -15.60 -29.34
CA ALA A 700 10.28 -15.79 -30.59
C ALA A 700 11.79 -15.46 -30.48
N LEU A 701 12.26 -14.95 -29.33
CA LEU A 701 13.68 -14.70 -29.11
C LEU A 701 14.48 -16.01 -29.08
N PRO A 702 15.77 -15.98 -29.44
CA PRO A 702 16.66 -17.12 -29.21
C PRO A 702 16.63 -17.57 -27.74
N ALA A 703 16.59 -18.87 -27.49
CA ALA A 703 16.37 -19.44 -26.14
C ALA A 703 17.41 -19.02 -25.09
N ASP A 704 18.59 -18.58 -25.52
CA ASP A 704 19.70 -18.09 -24.70
C ASP A 704 19.67 -16.58 -24.48
N THR A 705 18.77 -15.83 -25.13
CA THR A 705 18.62 -14.38 -24.99
C THR A 705 18.04 -14.03 -23.61
N PRO A 706 18.80 -13.35 -22.73
CA PRO A 706 18.27 -12.97 -21.43
C PRO A 706 17.24 -11.84 -21.55
N VAL A 707 16.07 -12.02 -20.93
CA VAL A 707 15.04 -11.00 -20.76
C VAL A 707 15.00 -10.61 -19.30
N VAL A 708 15.40 -9.39 -18.96
CA VAL A 708 15.48 -8.90 -17.59
C VAL A 708 14.41 -7.84 -17.37
N PHE A 709 13.38 -8.21 -16.63
CA PHE A 709 12.31 -7.34 -16.21
C PHE A 709 12.71 -6.53 -14.98
N TYR A 710 12.23 -5.29 -14.92
CA TYR A 710 12.34 -4.47 -13.73
C TYR A 710 11.09 -3.64 -13.49
N CYS A 711 10.81 -3.42 -12.22
CA CYS A 711 9.84 -2.45 -11.76
C CYS A 711 10.39 -1.78 -10.50
N ARG A 712 9.55 -1.03 -9.78
CA ARG A 712 9.96 -0.35 -8.55
C ARG A 712 10.53 -1.30 -7.48
N SER A 713 9.77 -2.32 -7.07
CA SER A 713 10.10 -3.19 -5.93
C SER A 713 10.55 -4.61 -6.29
N GLY A 714 10.44 -5.00 -7.56
CA GLY A 714 10.70 -6.37 -8.03
C GLY A 714 9.44 -7.25 -8.17
N ASN A 715 8.31 -6.88 -7.53
CA ASN A 715 7.10 -7.72 -7.53
C ASN A 715 6.49 -7.92 -8.93
N ARG A 716 6.21 -6.82 -9.65
CA ARG A 716 5.65 -6.89 -11.02
C ARG A 716 6.61 -7.55 -12.01
N SER A 717 7.91 -7.27 -11.89
CA SER A 717 8.91 -7.88 -12.76
C SER A 717 9.08 -9.37 -12.50
N ALA A 718 8.92 -9.83 -11.25
CA ALA A 718 8.90 -11.25 -10.93
C ALA A 718 7.70 -11.95 -11.58
N GLN A 719 6.51 -11.33 -11.54
CA GLN A 719 5.32 -11.86 -12.22
C GLN A 719 5.56 -12.00 -13.74
N ALA A 720 6.10 -10.97 -14.39
CA ALA A 720 6.45 -11.00 -15.80
C ALA A 720 7.47 -12.10 -16.14
N ALA A 721 8.53 -12.23 -15.32
CA ALA A 721 9.55 -13.27 -15.48
C ALA A 721 8.96 -14.68 -15.34
N HIS A 722 8.11 -14.91 -14.33
CA HIS A 722 7.42 -16.18 -14.14
C HIS A 722 6.51 -16.53 -15.32
N ALA A 723 5.73 -15.57 -15.81
CA ALA A 723 4.84 -15.76 -16.95
C ALA A 723 5.62 -16.18 -18.21
N LEU A 724 6.70 -15.46 -18.53
CA LEU A 724 7.51 -15.74 -19.70
C LEU A 724 8.27 -17.09 -19.61
N ARG A 725 8.82 -17.43 -18.42
CA ARG A 725 9.45 -18.75 -18.20
C ARG A 725 8.46 -19.90 -18.36
N ARG A 726 7.26 -19.74 -17.82
CA ARG A 726 6.19 -20.75 -17.88
C ARG A 726 5.79 -21.05 -19.32
N LEU A 727 5.80 -20.04 -20.19
CA LEU A 727 5.46 -20.17 -21.61
C LEU A 727 6.62 -20.70 -22.48
N GLY A 728 7.80 -20.93 -21.90
CA GLY A 728 8.91 -21.66 -22.55
C GLY A 728 10.22 -20.90 -22.65
N HIS A 729 10.27 -19.60 -22.32
CA HIS A 729 11.52 -18.82 -22.38
C HIS A 729 12.23 -18.78 -21.02
N HIS A 730 13.09 -19.78 -20.78
CA HIS A 730 13.71 -20.00 -19.47
C HIS A 730 14.71 -18.90 -19.04
N GLN A 731 15.25 -18.12 -19.97
CA GLN A 731 16.17 -17.01 -19.71
C GLN A 731 15.44 -15.69 -19.36
N ALA A 732 14.29 -15.76 -18.69
CA ALA A 732 13.60 -14.58 -18.16
C ALA A 732 13.91 -14.35 -16.67
N PHE A 733 14.13 -13.11 -16.26
CA PHE A 733 14.59 -12.75 -14.93
C PHE A 733 13.94 -11.45 -14.42
N SER A 734 13.92 -11.26 -13.12
CA SER A 734 13.52 -10.03 -12.44
C SER A 734 14.70 -9.44 -11.69
N VAL A 735 14.83 -8.11 -11.64
CA VAL A 735 15.81 -7.46 -10.75
C VAL A 735 15.35 -7.59 -9.30
N ALA A 736 16.16 -8.23 -8.44
CA ALA A 736 15.89 -8.40 -7.02
C ALA A 736 15.76 -7.04 -6.31
N GLY A 737 14.62 -6.80 -5.66
CA GLY A 737 14.29 -5.51 -5.03
C GLY A 737 14.01 -4.36 -6.01
N GLY A 738 14.00 -4.62 -7.32
CA GLY A 738 13.70 -3.66 -8.37
C GLY A 738 14.62 -2.43 -8.38
N LEU A 739 14.09 -1.32 -8.90
CA LEU A 739 14.77 -0.03 -8.92
C LEU A 739 15.04 0.53 -7.51
N ALA A 740 14.35 0.05 -6.47
CA ALA A 740 14.57 0.49 -5.10
C ALA A 740 15.92 0.12 -4.50
N LEU A 741 16.50 -1.00 -4.96
CA LEU A 741 17.84 -1.40 -4.56
C LEU A 741 18.87 -1.16 -5.67
N TRP A 742 18.44 -0.55 -6.79
CA TRP A 742 19.35 -0.18 -7.86
C TRP A 742 20.18 1.04 -7.43
N PRO A 743 21.52 0.95 -7.44
CA PRO A 743 22.36 2.04 -6.99
C PRO A 743 22.15 3.26 -7.88
N GLU A 744 21.86 4.41 -7.26
CA GLU A 744 21.97 5.69 -7.97
C GLU A 744 23.42 5.89 -8.39
N ARG A 745 23.66 6.44 -9.59
CA ARG A 745 25.01 6.85 -9.96
C ARG A 745 25.51 7.82 -8.90
N ALA A 746 26.69 7.54 -8.33
CA ALA A 746 27.42 8.56 -7.60
C ALA A 746 27.62 9.73 -8.56
N THR A 747 26.93 10.84 -8.32
CA THR A 747 27.25 12.10 -8.98
C THR A 747 28.66 12.45 -8.55
N ALA A 748 29.60 12.33 -9.50
CA ALA A 748 31.01 12.68 -9.32
C ALA A 748 31.17 14.16 -8.98
#